data_AF-A0A6B3P8Z8-F1
#
_entry.id   AF-A0A6B3P8Z8-F1
#
_cell.length_a   1.000
_cell.length_b   1.000
_cell.length_c   1.000
_cell.angle_alpha   90.00
_cell.angle_beta   90.00
_cell.angle_gamma   90.00
#
_symmetry.space_group_name_H-M   'P 1'
#
loop_
_entity.id
_entity.type
_entity.pdbx_description
1 polymer ?
#
loop_
_entity_poly.entity_id
_entity_poly.type
_entity_poly.pdbx_seq_one_letter_code
_entity_poly.pdbx_strand_id
1 'polypeptide(L)'
;MHSQLNLETKVVENLQQAETYLAKGKLDKAQVACQQVLAALPDFAPGYKIQGNISLAMGQVEEAMGWYKKALTAQPNWAEVHANMGSLYAMQKKWQLAIASYQKAISLQPNIAGFYRNLAKIWQFVGKSELAAECSYQVLTLEPESATASEFLSLGKTLFEQKKLGEAIACYSGAIKLNPNLFKAYHLLGDALIIQGNLDEAISYYQKAIKLQPNKWRAYQKLGKALLEKGEFAEAVVSFQKAIEINPNSIWSYPKLGLSLMKLKNWDAAINAYRKAMELNPNHPNNYYVLGKILEDKNQQDEAIAIYQQGLEKLPKETKLARKIEWLLRDKKPRLVKHYRSYGNIQKQIGNLEEAITAYREIIKIKSQNSDYYELGILLVKQENWEQALLCYKELLKVQPWLNKEVKKYLELGIALVRAGKLGEVVDLYHKVFQKNIHNLEFYYQFSINLSEVGLISEAVNFFKKLPKPQLPKQPQPLQNKNSNSIYDFIWDSLNQTNSQDVDLHIELETIELESEKIQNHFYQKHLKTFAIDKLQPEEVDFLEKCGIYLEYVKLTRIENSDLENIYINCFEDGNVVVKTRTNNIKKKYIKRNIGGYKYPPVEFTQNLVEFGYMYAVCPLSGQVVRSNTSFYLPRLNIIYRFEGEEVFYIIVNDFIGLKAGLYIPKLNIYIAFGKTTNNIIYKFQTYVVNNWQDVRDYLGNVNRSLVEIYGAMRNLGHFFWQDITGIYYLYEQNLLEKIDYFCGGDNQHLNLLSIFPEIPENKILNMSEMSWEERFRLMLKNNFFCLRITDAFIKKSIGNRIYQAAYNLCSPGFIEEVKKAKENNNLLLWINIRTHNKIWMDQDKNYAKIITQLSNDFSHLNMGIVFDGTPDASDCVKSIIEQTKSQVNFYNTTLKIKLHESIVFAHYIDAYIAVVGSGLVITSWLSDKPGVAHGDLAHLGQKCFWSQVKESGIEPIFLNRQDIKQSQKGAYKNYQIDWQIIYEKISQILKKIEQQKQMTEN
;
A
#
# COMPACT_ATOMS: atom_id res chain seq x y z
N MET A 1 -2.48 -61.46 102.97
CA MET A 1 -2.06 -62.14 101.72
C MET A 1 -2.89 -63.40 101.42
N HIS A 2 -3.16 -64.32 102.36
CA HIS A 2 -3.93 -65.54 102.04
C HIS A 2 -5.44 -65.36 101.74
N SER A 3 -6.12 -64.34 102.29
CA SER A 3 -7.55 -64.12 102.00
C SER A 3 -7.83 -63.50 100.63
N GLN A 4 -6.91 -62.69 100.09
CA GLN A 4 -7.02 -62.09 98.77
C GLN A 4 -6.81 -63.11 97.65
N LEU A 5 -5.85 -64.04 97.79
CA LEU A 5 -5.53 -65.04 96.77
C LEU A 5 -6.69 -66.02 96.48
N ASN A 6 -7.46 -66.36 97.52
CA ASN A 6 -8.59 -67.29 97.42
C ASN A 6 -9.82 -66.64 96.77
N LEU A 7 -9.96 -65.31 96.92
CA LEU A 7 -11.03 -64.53 96.30
C LEU A 7 -10.77 -64.35 94.79
N GLU A 8 -9.53 -64.04 94.40
CA GLU A 8 -9.13 -63.88 93.00
C GLU A 8 -9.30 -65.17 92.20
N THR A 9 -8.91 -66.33 92.76
CA THR A 9 -9.03 -67.64 92.08
C THR A 9 -10.49 -67.97 91.78
N LYS A 10 -11.40 -67.74 92.74
CA LYS A 10 -12.83 -68.01 92.59
C LYS A 10 -13.51 -67.05 91.60
N VAL A 11 -13.05 -65.80 91.50
CA VAL A 11 -13.52 -64.86 90.49
C VAL A 11 -13.12 -65.31 89.09
N VAL A 12 -11.89 -65.79 88.90
CA VAL A 12 -11.42 -66.31 87.59
C VAL A 12 -12.21 -67.55 87.16
N GLU A 13 -12.47 -68.49 88.08
CA GLU A 13 -13.30 -69.67 87.80
C GLU A 13 -14.73 -69.28 87.40
N ASN A 14 -15.37 -68.36 88.12
CA ASN A 14 -16.72 -67.91 87.82
C ASN A 14 -16.78 -67.12 86.49
N LEU A 15 -15.74 -66.33 86.17
CA LEU A 15 -15.64 -65.65 84.88
C LEU A 15 -15.55 -66.66 83.73
N GLN A 16 -14.73 -67.70 83.88
CA GLN A 16 -14.57 -68.73 82.86
C GLN A 16 -15.84 -69.60 82.70
N GLN A 17 -16.57 -69.84 83.79
CA GLN A 17 -17.89 -70.44 83.72
C GLN A 17 -18.90 -69.55 82.99
N ALA A 18 -18.91 -68.24 83.26
CA ALA A 18 -19.78 -67.30 82.57
C ALA A 18 -19.50 -67.27 81.05
N GLU A 19 -18.22 -67.24 80.64
CA GLU A 19 -17.81 -67.34 79.24
C GLU A 19 -18.24 -68.67 78.60
N THR A 20 -18.05 -69.78 79.30
CA THR A 20 -18.43 -71.12 78.81
C THR A 20 -19.95 -71.25 78.65
N TYR A 21 -20.73 -70.72 79.60
CA TYR A 21 -22.19 -70.72 79.50
C TYR A 21 -22.69 -69.81 78.37
N LEU A 22 -22.07 -68.65 78.19
CA LEU A 22 -22.36 -67.75 77.08
C LEU A 22 -22.07 -68.42 75.73
N ALA A 23 -20.92 -69.06 75.57
CA ALA A 23 -20.56 -69.78 74.34
C ALA A 23 -21.52 -70.95 74.04
N LYS A 24 -22.12 -71.56 75.06
CA LYS A 24 -23.14 -72.62 74.94
C LYS A 24 -24.58 -72.08 74.81
N GLY A 25 -24.76 -70.76 74.75
CA GLY A 25 -26.08 -70.11 74.64
C GLY A 25 -26.95 -70.17 75.90
N LYS A 26 -26.41 -70.57 77.06
CA LYS A 26 -27.15 -70.67 78.33
C LYS A 26 -27.12 -69.34 79.08
N LEU A 27 -27.88 -68.37 78.59
CA LEU A 27 -27.79 -66.96 78.99
C LEU A 27 -28.09 -66.71 80.48
N ASP A 28 -29.12 -67.34 81.04
CA ASP A 28 -29.48 -67.17 82.46
C ASP A 28 -28.36 -67.62 83.40
N LYS A 29 -27.72 -68.76 83.08
CA LYS A 29 -26.59 -69.29 83.86
C LYS A 29 -25.36 -68.41 83.73
N ALA A 30 -25.12 -67.87 82.54
CA ALA A 30 -24.03 -66.94 82.31
C ALA A 30 -24.22 -65.64 83.12
N GLN A 31 -25.45 -65.12 83.17
CA GLN A 31 -25.78 -63.92 83.94
C GLN A 31 -25.57 -64.12 85.44
N VAL A 32 -26.03 -65.24 86.01
CA VAL A 32 -25.83 -65.55 87.43
C VAL A 32 -24.34 -65.66 87.77
N ALA A 33 -23.57 -66.37 86.95
CA ALA A 33 -22.12 -66.51 87.17
C ALA A 33 -21.40 -65.15 87.08
N CYS A 34 -21.81 -64.29 86.13
CA CYS A 34 -21.23 -62.96 85.98
C CYS A 34 -21.63 -62.00 87.12
N GLN A 35 -22.85 -62.10 87.66
CA GLN A 35 -23.26 -61.34 88.85
C GLN A 35 -22.43 -61.71 90.07
N GLN A 36 -22.08 -62.99 90.24
CA GLN A 36 -21.18 -63.42 91.31
C GLN A 36 -19.78 -62.82 91.16
N VAL A 37 -19.28 -62.70 89.93
CA VAL A 37 -18.01 -62.02 89.63
C VAL A 37 -18.05 -60.55 90.04
N LEU A 38 -19.09 -59.81 89.61
CA LEU A 38 -19.22 -58.37 89.90
C LEU A 38 -19.59 -58.08 91.37
N ALA A 39 -20.25 -59.00 92.07
CA ALA A 39 -20.50 -58.87 93.50
C ALA A 39 -19.22 -59.03 94.32
N ALA A 40 -18.33 -59.95 93.91
CA ALA A 40 -17.06 -60.18 94.58
C ALA A 40 -16.02 -59.09 94.29
N LEU A 41 -15.97 -58.60 93.03
CA LEU A 41 -15.11 -57.50 92.61
C LEU A 41 -15.91 -56.51 91.77
N PRO A 42 -16.47 -55.46 92.41
CA PRO A 42 -17.33 -54.48 91.74
C PRO A 42 -16.70 -53.81 90.52
N ASP A 43 -15.41 -53.48 90.54
CA ASP A 43 -14.73 -52.75 89.45
C ASP A 43 -13.89 -53.64 88.51
N PHE A 44 -14.24 -54.93 88.40
CA PHE A 44 -13.48 -55.88 87.59
C PHE A 44 -13.85 -55.79 86.10
N ALA A 45 -12.95 -55.20 85.30
CA ALA A 45 -13.17 -54.96 83.87
C ALA A 45 -13.60 -56.20 83.05
N PRO A 46 -13.00 -57.41 83.23
CA PRO A 46 -13.45 -58.60 82.52
C PRO A 46 -14.88 -59.02 82.87
N GLY A 47 -15.31 -58.84 84.12
CA GLY A 47 -16.70 -59.04 84.53
C GLY A 47 -17.65 -58.12 83.79
N TYR A 48 -17.31 -56.82 83.67
CA TYR A 48 -18.10 -55.87 82.89
C TYR A 48 -18.16 -56.23 81.39
N LYS A 49 -17.06 -56.71 80.79
CA LYS A 49 -17.05 -57.19 79.40
C LYS A 49 -18.04 -58.35 79.21
N ILE A 50 -17.97 -59.38 80.06
CA ILE A 50 -18.81 -60.57 79.93
C ILE A 50 -20.28 -60.25 80.17
N GLN A 51 -20.59 -59.38 81.14
CA GLN A 51 -21.95 -58.88 81.32
C GLN A 51 -22.46 -58.14 80.07
N GLY A 52 -21.60 -57.33 79.43
CA GLY A 52 -21.92 -56.68 78.16
C GLY A 52 -22.20 -57.69 77.03
N ASN A 53 -21.37 -58.73 76.91
CA ASN A 53 -21.57 -59.80 75.91
C ASN A 53 -22.87 -60.59 76.15
N ILE A 54 -23.21 -60.90 77.41
CA ILE A 54 -24.46 -61.58 77.78
C ILE A 54 -25.67 -60.71 77.43
N SER A 55 -25.63 -59.42 77.81
CA SER A 55 -26.70 -58.46 77.51
C SER A 55 -26.91 -58.34 76.00
N LEU A 56 -25.83 -58.33 75.22
CA LEU A 56 -25.91 -58.33 73.76
C LEU A 56 -26.53 -59.61 73.20
N ALA A 57 -26.17 -60.78 73.73
CA ALA A 57 -26.75 -62.06 73.33
C ALA A 57 -28.26 -62.17 73.67
N MET A 58 -28.72 -61.45 74.70
CA MET A 58 -30.14 -61.28 75.05
C MET A 58 -30.85 -60.22 74.19
N GLY A 59 -30.15 -59.54 73.28
CA GLY A 59 -30.71 -58.47 72.43
C GLY A 59 -30.82 -57.10 73.12
N GLN A 60 -30.29 -56.93 74.33
CA GLN A 60 -30.36 -55.70 75.12
C GLN A 60 -29.17 -54.77 74.78
N VAL A 61 -29.27 -54.09 73.65
CA VAL A 61 -28.17 -53.29 73.07
C VAL A 61 -27.74 -52.11 73.95
N GLU A 62 -28.68 -51.35 74.53
CA GLU A 62 -28.36 -50.19 75.38
C GLU A 62 -27.68 -50.61 76.70
N GLU A 63 -28.13 -51.71 77.29
CA GLU A 63 -27.53 -52.25 78.50
C GLU A 63 -26.10 -52.76 78.23
N ALA A 64 -25.90 -53.47 77.12
CA ALA A 64 -24.58 -53.92 76.68
C ALA A 64 -23.58 -52.76 76.52
N MET A 65 -24.01 -51.64 75.91
CA MET A 65 -23.18 -50.44 75.80
C MET A 65 -22.83 -49.84 77.16
N GLY A 66 -23.76 -49.84 78.11
CA GLY A 66 -23.52 -49.38 79.48
C GLY A 66 -22.42 -50.19 80.16
N TRP A 67 -22.48 -51.53 80.04
CA TRP A 67 -21.48 -52.44 80.60
C TRP A 67 -20.12 -52.30 79.92
N TYR A 68 -20.07 -52.20 78.59
CA TYR A 68 -18.80 -51.97 77.88
C TYR A 68 -18.17 -50.61 78.20
N LYS A 69 -18.96 -49.56 78.44
CA LYS A 69 -18.42 -48.28 78.93
C LYS A 69 -17.73 -48.43 80.28
N LYS A 70 -18.36 -49.14 81.24
CA LYS A 70 -17.73 -49.44 82.54
C LYS A 70 -16.45 -50.25 82.37
N ALA A 71 -16.45 -51.25 81.48
CA ALA A 71 -15.25 -52.03 81.16
C ALA A 71 -14.11 -51.15 80.63
N LEU A 72 -14.40 -50.20 79.74
CA LEU A 72 -13.42 -49.27 79.18
C LEU A 72 -12.99 -48.16 80.16
N THR A 73 -13.83 -47.78 81.11
CA THR A 73 -13.44 -46.88 82.21
C THR A 73 -12.40 -47.55 83.11
N ALA A 74 -12.59 -48.83 83.43
CA ALA A 74 -11.65 -49.60 84.25
C ALA A 74 -10.38 -49.99 83.45
N GLN A 75 -10.52 -50.34 82.17
CA GLN A 75 -9.41 -50.74 81.30
C GLN A 75 -9.52 -50.09 79.90
N PRO A 76 -8.93 -48.89 79.71
CA PRO A 76 -9.10 -48.12 78.47
C PRO A 76 -8.48 -48.73 77.20
N ASN A 77 -7.48 -49.61 77.33
CA ASN A 77 -6.69 -50.16 76.23
C ASN A 77 -7.08 -51.62 75.89
N TRP A 78 -8.37 -51.93 75.79
CA TRP A 78 -8.85 -53.28 75.48
C TRP A 78 -9.43 -53.37 74.05
N ALA A 79 -8.65 -53.94 73.13
CA ALA A 79 -8.98 -53.98 71.69
C ALA A 79 -10.33 -54.65 71.40
N GLU A 80 -10.59 -55.84 71.97
CA GLU A 80 -11.83 -56.60 71.79
C GLU A 80 -13.07 -55.80 72.22
N VAL A 81 -13.01 -55.11 73.37
CA VAL A 81 -14.14 -54.32 73.90
C VAL A 81 -14.40 -53.08 73.03
N HIS A 82 -13.35 -52.43 72.54
CA HIS A 82 -13.48 -51.36 71.53
C HIS A 82 -14.11 -51.89 70.23
N ALA A 83 -13.75 -53.08 69.76
CA ALA A 83 -14.37 -53.68 68.57
C ALA A 83 -15.84 -54.06 68.80
N ASN A 84 -16.20 -54.55 69.99
CA ASN A 84 -17.58 -54.84 70.36
C ASN A 84 -18.42 -53.55 70.40
N MET A 85 -17.90 -52.48 71.01
CA MET A 85 -18.51 -51.14 70.97
C MET A 85 -18.68 -50.63 69.53
N GLY A 86 -17.67 -50.82 68.67
CA GLY A 86 -17.76 -50.48 67.26
C GLY A 86 -18.89 -51.21 66.54
N SER A 87 -19.07 -52.51 66.85
CA SER A 87 -20.15 -53.34 66.30
C SER A 87 -21.53 -52.83 66.73
N LEU A 88 -21.69 -52.46 68.01
CA LEU A 88 -22.94 -51.90 68.53
C LEU A 88 -23.28 -50.54 67.90
N TYR A 89 -22.29 -49.64 67.79
CA TYR A 89 -22.49 -48.38 67.09
C TYR A 89 -22.86 -48.59 65.62
N ALA A 90 -22.28 -49.59 64.95
CA ALA A 90 -22.65 -49.94 63.58
C ALA A 90 -24.08 -50.46 63.46
N MET A 91 -24.56 -51.30 64.40
CA MET A 91 -25.96 -51.74 64.46
C MET A 91 -26.93 -50.57 64.61
N GLN A 92 -26.55 -49.55 65.39
CA GLN A 92 -27.31 -48.31 65.56
C GLN A 92 -27.12 -47.31 64.39
N LYS A 93 -26.37 -47.68 63.34
CA LYS A 93 -26.00 -46.81 62.21
C LYS A 93 -25.26 -45.53 62.64
N LYS A 94 -24.62 -45.53 63.80
CA LYS A 94 -23.76 -44.44 64.31
C LYS A 94 -22.35 -44.61 63.75
N TRP A 95 -22.21 -44.40 62.43
CA TRP A 95 -21.03 -44.76 61.66
C TRP A 95 -19.71 -44.16 62.17
N GLN A 96 -19.72 -42.88 62.56
CA GLN A 96 -18.49 -42.20 63.03
C GLN A 96 -17.97 -42.79 64.34
N LEU A 97 -18.88 -43.10 65.27
CA LEU A 97 -18.51 -43.73 66.54
C LEU A 97 -18.03 -45.17 66.29
N ALA A 98 -18.68 -45.90 65.39
CA ALA A 98 -18.25 -47.24 65.00
C ALA A 98 -16.82 -47.23 64.42
N ILE A 99 -16.53 -46.31 63.49
CA ILE A 99 -15.20 -46.12 62.89
C ILE A 99 -14.16 -45.83 63.97
N ALA A 100 -14.41 -44.86 64.84
CA ALA A 100 -13.46 -44.47 65.89
C ALA A 100 -13.15 -45.66 66.84
N SER A 101 -14.16 -46.43 67.20
CA SER A 101 -14.02 -47.62 68.04
C SER A 101 -13.20 -48.73 67.35
N TYR A 102 -13.46 -49.03 66.08
CA TYR A 102 -12.66 -50.02 65.35
C TYR A 102 -11.23 -49.54 65.08
N GLN A 103 -11.01 -48.26 64.78
CA GLN A 103 -9.66 -47.70 64.64
C GLN A 103 -8.88 -47.80 65.94
N LYS A 104 -9.53 -47.56 67.09
CA LYS A 104 -8.90 -47.76 68.40
C LYS A 104 -8.56 -49.23 68.62
N ALA A 105 -9.45 -50.16 68.30
CA ALA A 105 -9.17 -51.60 68.38
C ALA A 105 -7.97 -52.00 67.51
N ILE A 106 -7.90 -51.53 66.27
CA ILE A 106 -6.79 -51.77 65.34
C ILE A 106 -5.47 -51.19 65.89
N SER A 107 -5.49 -49.98 66.44
CA SER A 107 -4.28 -49.36 67.02
C SER A 107 -3.70 -50.13 68.20
N LEU A 108 -4.54 -50.87 68.93
CA LEU A 108 -4.15 -51.68 70.08
C LEU A 108 -3.69 -53.08 69.64
N GLN A 109 -4.34 -53.67 68.64
CA GLN A 109 -4.02 -54.99 68.14
C GLN A 109 -4.22 -55.08 66.61
N PRO A 110 -3.18 -54.75 65.83
CA PRO A 110 -3.29 -54.58 64.38
C PRO A 110 -3.25 -55.89 63.58
N ASN A 111 -3.06 -57.05 64.21
CA ASN A 111 -2.93 -58.35 63.55
C ASN A 111 -4.23 -59.17 63.54
N ILE A 112 -5.37 -58.58 63.94
CA ILE A 112 -6.68 -59.25 63.89
C ILE A 112 -7.43 -58.82 62.63
N ALA A 113 -7.52 -59.71 61.63
CA ALA A 113 -8.20 -59.45 60.36
C ALA A 113 -9.70 -59.11 60.55
N GLY A 114 -10.35 -59.68 61.57
CA GLY A 114 -11.75 -59.40 61.90
C GLY A 114 -12.06 -57.92 62.13
N PHE A 115 -11.14 -57.15 62.71
CA PHE A 115 -11.33 -55.71 62.94
C PHE A 115 -11.36 -54.93 61.63
N TYR A 116 -10.40 -55.20 60.73
CA TYR A 116 -10.36 -54.58 59.41
C TYR A 116 -11.55 -55.02 58.54
N ARG A 117 -11.99 -56.27 58.62
CA ARG A 117 -13.15 -56.78 57.87
C ARG A 117 -14.43 -56.02 58.24
N ASN A 118 -14.65 -55.75 59.53
CA ASN A 118 -15.81 -54.99 59.99
C ASN A 118 -15.68 -53.50 59.64
N LEU A 119 -14.48 -52.92 59.79
CA LEU A 119 -14.23 -51.53 59.41
C LEU A 119 -14.38 -51.31 57.89
N ALA A 120 -13.93 -52.25 57.06
CA ALA A 120 -14.09 -52.20 55.60
C ALA A 120 -15.57 -52.14 55.20
N LYS A 121 -16.42 -52.97 55.82
CA LYS A 121 -17.87 -52.95 55.60
C LYS A 121 -18.48 -51.59 55.94
N ILE A 122 -18.06 -50.98 57.05
CA ILE A 122 -18.56 -49.66 57.45
C ILE A 122 -18.11 -48.59 56.46
N TRP A 123 -16.84 -48.61 56.03
CA TRP A 123 -16.37 -47.68 55.01
C TRP A 123 -17.11 -47.82 53.68
N GLN A 124 -17.49 -49.04 53.31
CA GLN A 124 -18.35 -49.28 52.15
C GLN A 124 -19.74 -48.67 52.32
N PHE A 125 -20.38 -48.83 53.49
CA PHE A 125 -21.68 -48.20 53.78
C PHE A 125 -21.63 -46.67 53.77
N VAL A 126 -20.51 -46.07 54.21
CA VAL A 126 -20.31 -44.61 54.23
C VAL A 126 -19.84 -44.08 52.86
N GLY A 127 -19.64 -44.95 51.86
CA GLY A 127 -19.21 -44.57 50.51
C GLY A 127 -17.73 -44.18 50.40
N LYS A 128 -16.90 -44.54 51.40
CA LYS A 128 -15.45 -44.31 51.40
C LYS A 128 -14.71 -45.53 50.86
N SER A 129 -14.78 -45.71 49.55
CA SER A 129 -14.19 -46.85 48.84
C SER A 129 -12.67 -46.98 49.02
N GLU A 130 -11.96 -45.87 49.22
CA GLU A 130 -10.52 -45.84 49.52
C GLU A 130 -10.16 -46.54 50.82
N LEU A 131 -10.75 -46.08 51.92
CA LEU A 131 -10.51 -46.64 53.25
C LEU A 131 -11.04 -48.08 53.36
N ALA A 132 -12.10 -48.42 52.63
CA ALA A 132 -12.60 -49.79 52.53
C ALA A 132 -11.58 -50.71 51.83
N ALA A 133 -10.95 -50.25 50.75
CA ALA A 133 -9.94 -51.01 50.01
C ALA A 133 -8.67 -51.21 50.85
N GLU A 134 -8.22 -50.19 51.59
CA GLU A 134 -7.09 -50.32 52.53
C GLU A 134 -7.34 -51.39 53.58
N CYS A 135 -8.51 -51.34 54.23
CA CYS A 135 -8.88 -52.35 55.23
C CYS A 135 -8.97 -53.74 54.60
N SER A 136 -9.56 -53.84 53.40
CA SER A 136 -9.65 -55.12 52.68
C SER A 136 -8.28 -55.66 52.29
N TYR A 137 -7.33 -54.80 51.92
CA TYR A 137 -5.95 -55.20 51.64
C TYR A 137 -5.24 -55.74 52.87
N GLN A 138 -5.45 -55.12 54.04
CA GLN A 138 -4.94 -55.64 55.31
C GLN A 138 -5.54 -57.01 55.65
N VAL A 139 -6.85 -57.21 55.42
CA VAL A 139 -7.49 -58.54 55.57
C VAL A 139 -6.79 -59.58 54.69
N LEU A 140 -6.57 -59.28 53.41
CA LEU A 140 -5.92 -60.22 52.48
C LEU A 140 -4.43 -60.45 52.80
N THR A 141 -3.78 -59.51 53.47
CA THR A 141 -2.38 -59.66 53.90
C THR A 141 -2.28 -60.56 55.13
N LEU A 142 -3.23 -60.44 56.07
CA LEU A 142 -3.26 -61.22 57.30
C LEU A 142 -3.79 -62.65 57.09
N GLU A 143 -4.78 -62.83 56.22
CA GLU A 143 -5.44 -64.12 55.95
C GLU A 143 -5.51 -64.41 54.44
N PRO A 144 -4.36 -64.56 53.74
CA PRO A 144 -4.33 -64.67 52.27
C PRO A 144 -5.03 -65.92 51.72
N GLU A 145 -5.08 -67.01 52.49
CA GLU A 145 -5.73 -68.28 52.11
C GLU A 145 -7.26 -68.20 52.17
N SER A 146 -7.82 -67.19 52.85
CA SER A 146 -9.26 -67.03 53.01
C SER A 146 -9.96 -66.42 51.80
N ALA A 147 -9.19 -65.92 50.82
CA ALA A 147 -9.71 -65.12 49.72
C ALA A 147 -9.59 -65.81 48.36
N THR A 148 -10.54 -65.50 47.49
CA THR A 148 -10.63 -66.01 46.12
C THR A 148 -9.81 -65.16 45.15
N ALA A 149 -9.41 -65.76 44.02
CA ALA A 149 -8.74 -65.02 42.94
C ALA A 149 -9.57 -63.81 42.43
N SER A 150 -10.90 -63.89 42.51
CA SER A 150 -11.80 -62.79 42.12
C SER A 150 -11.76 -61.62 43.11
N GLU A 151 -11.65 -61.89 44.41
CA GLU A 151 -11.52 -60.85 45.44
C GLU A 151 -10.19 -60.12 45.32
N PHE A 152 -9.09 -60.84 45.10
CA PHE A 152 -7.79 -60.25 44.78
C PHE A 152 -7.84 -59.38 43.51
N LEU A 153 -8.48 -59.86 42.44
CA LEU A 153 -8.62 -59.09 41.20
C LEU A 153 -9.46 -57.81 41.39
N SER A 154 -10.59 -57.92 42.09
CA SER A 154 -11.48 -56.79 42.35
C SER A 154 -10.81 -55.75 43.22
N LEU A 155 -10.13 -56.18 44.30
CA LEU A 155 -9.41 -55.26 45.18
C LEU A 155 -8.23 -54.59 44.45
N GLY A 156 -7.46 -55.36 43.68
CA GLY A 156 -6.36 -54.83 42.88
C GLY A 156 -6.82 -53.74 41.90
N LYS A 157 -7.99 -53.92 41.28
CA LYS A 157 -8.60 -52.89 40.41
C LYS A 157 -8.92 -51.62 41.18
N THR A 158 -9.56 -51.74 42.35
CA THR A 158 -9.90 -50.59 43.19
C THR A 158 -8.64 -49.85 43.67
N LEU A 159 -7.60 -50.58 44.09
CA LEU A 159 -6.32 -50.00 44.52
C LEU A 159 -5.58 -49.32 43.37
N PHE A 160 -5.64 -49.90 42.16
CA PHE A 160 -5.08 -49.29 40.96
C PHE A 160 -5.77 -47.96 40.62
N GLU A 161 -7.10 -47.89 40.72
CA GLU A 161 -7.87 -46.66 40.56
C GLU A 161 -7.51 -45.61 41.63
N GLN A 162 -7.15 -46.06 42.84
CA GLN A 162 -6.65 -45.23 43.94
C GLN A 162 -5.16 -44.88 43.82
N LYS A 163 -4.49 -45.27 42.73
CA LYS A 163 -3.04 -45.06 42.47
C LYS A 163 -2.11 -45.74 43.48
N LYS A 164 -2.61 -46.73 44.22
CA LYS A 164 -1.86 -47.59 45.13
C LYS A 164 -1.24 -48.76 44.36
N LEU A 165 -0.23 -48.41 43.55
CA LEU A 165 0.32 -49.31 42.53
C LEU A 165 0.99 -50.55 43.13
N GLY A 166 1.72 -50.40 44.24
CA GLY A 166 2.40 -51.51 44.89
C GLY A 166 1.42 -52.56 45.42
N GLU A 167 0.38 -52.12 46.14
CA GLU A 167 -0.66 -53.01 46.65
C GLU A 167 -1.49 -53.63 45.52
N ALA A 168 -1.80 -52.87 44.46
CA ALA A 168 -2.51 -53.40 43.29
C ALA A 168 -1.72 -54.52 42.59
N ILE A 169 -0.40 -54.34 42.40
CA ILE A 169 0.50 -55.35 41.83
C ILE A 169 0.54 -56.61 42.70
N ALA A 170 0.62 -56.46 44.02
CA ALA A 170 0.57 -57.57 44.96
C ALA A 170 -0.76 -58.34 44.84
N CYS A 171 -1.88 -57.63 44.76
CA CYS A 171 -3.19 -58.24 44.57
C CYS A 171 -3.32 -58.98 43.24
N TYR A 172 -2.90 -58.40 42.12
CA TYR A 172 -2.94 -59.08 40.82
C TYR A 172 -2.03 -60.31 40.79
N SER A 173 -0.85 -60.22 41.42
CA SER A 173 0.06 -61.36 41.57
C SER A 173 -0.55 -62.48 42.43
N GLY A 174 -1.25 -62.12 43.52
CA GLY A 174 -2.02 -63.05 44.34
C GLY A 174 -3.14 -63.74 43.56
N ALA A 175 -3.89 -62.99 42.75
CA ALA A 175 -4.92 -63.54 41.86
C ALA A 175 -4.34 -64.54 40.85
N ILE A 176 -3.14 -64.28 40.30
CA ILE A 176 -2.44 -65.20 39.39
C ILE A 176 -1.97 -66.47 40.11
N LYS A 177 -1.46 -66.35 41.34
CA LYS A 177 -1.04 -67.52 42.13
C LYS A 177 -2.20 -68.48 42.41
N LEU A 178 -3.38 -67.93 42.72
CA LEU A 178 -4.59 -68.71 42.97
C LEU A 178 -5.25 -69.24 41.69
N ASN A 179 -5.16 -68.50 40.59
CA ASN A 179 -5.66 -68.93 39.28
C ASN A 179 -4.70 -68.53 38.14
N PRO A 180 -3.79 -69.44 37.74
CA PRO A 180 -2.81 -69.18 36.68
C PRO A 180 -3.40 -68.96 35.28
N ASN A 181 -4.69 -69.25 35.06
CA ASN A 181 -5.36 -69.08 33.76
C ASN A 181 -6.16 -67.77 33.65
N LEU A 182 -6.01 -66.86 34.63
CA LEU A 182 -6.80 -65.64 34.71
C LEU A 182 -6.24 -64.50 33.84
N PHE A 183 -6.64 -64.46 32.56
CA PHE A 183 -6.25 -63.43 31.58
C PHE A 183 -6.28 -61.99 32.13
N LYS A 184 -7.37 -61.61 32.81
CA LYS A 184 -7.57 -60.25 33.31
C LYS A 184 -6.48 -59.84 34.32
N ALA A 185 -6.01 -60.77 35.15
CA ALA A 185 -4.98 -60.48 36.14
C ALA A 185 -3.63 -60.20 35.47
N TYR A 186 -3.23 -61.00 34.47
CA TYR A 186 -2.03 -60.75 33.67
C TYR A 186 -2.08 -59.42 32.92
N HIS A 187 -3.22 -59.11 32.29
CA HIS A 187 -3.40 -57.86 31.55
C HIS A 187 -3.34 -56.62 32.47
N LEU A 188 -4.03 -56.65 33.61
CA LEU A 188 -4.02 -55.52 34.57
C LEU A 188 -2.69 -55.38 35.32
N LEU A 189 -2.00 -56.50 35.59
CA LEU A 189 -0.65 -56.47 36.13
C LEU A 189 0.33 -55.79 35.17
N GLY A 190 0.25 -56.11 33.87
CA GLY A 190 1.02 -55.41 32.85
C GLY A 190 0.71 -53.91 32.79
N ASP A 191 -0.56 -53.51 32.97
CA ASP A 191 -0.95 -52.09 33.00
C ASP A 191 -0.31 -51.36 34.20
N ALA A 192 -0.29 -51.99 35.38
CA ALA A 192 0.36 -51.46 36.57
C ALA A 192 1.88 -51.33 36.43
N LEU A 193 2.53 -52.33 35.84
CA LEU A 193 3.98 -52.34 35.63
C LEU A 193 4.44 -51.27 34.62
N ILE A 194 3.66 -50.99 33.57
CA ILE A 194 3.94 -49.85 32.68
C ILE A 194 3.97 -48.54 33.48
N ILE A 195 3.00 -48.31 34.37
CA ILE A 195 2.94 -47.06 35.16
C ILE A 195 4.12 -46.97 36.13
N GLN A 196 4.58 -48.10 36.67
CA GLN A 196 5.77 -48.18 37.51
C GLN A 196 7.08 -48.00 36.73
N GLY A 197 7.05 -48.08 35.39
CA GLY A 197 8.22 -47.99 34.53
C GLY A 197 8.94 -49.33 34.28
N ASN A 198 8.42 -50.43 34.80
CA ASN A 198 8.98 -51.77 34.63
C ASN A 198 8.51 -52.39 33.31
N LEU A 199 9.03 -51.87 32.20
CA LEU A 199 8.59 -52.23 30.85
C LEU A 199 8.85 -53.70 30.49
N ASP A 200 9.98 -54.26 30.90
CA ASP A 200 10.35 -55.65 30.58
C ASP A 200 9.40 -56.69 31.19
N GLU A 201 9.06 -56.52 32.47
CA GLU A 201 8.09 -57.38 33.13
C GLU A 201 6.70 -57.21 32.54
N ALA A 202 6.30 -55.96 32.25
CA ALA A 202 5.01 -55.68 31.62
C ALA A 202 4.88 -56.40 30.27
N ILE A 203 5.91 -56.34 29.42
CA ILE A 203 5.96 -57.06 28.13
C ILE A 203 5.78 -58.57 28.35
N SER A 204 6.51 -59.17 29.29
CA SER A 204 6.41 -60.59 29.62
C SER A 204 4.99 -60.99 30.06
N TYR A 205 4.36 -60.19 30.92
CA TYR A 205 3.00 -60.45 31.38
C TYR A 205 1.93 -60.23 30.30
N TYR A 206 2.09 -59.25 29.41
CA TYR A 206 1.21 -59.12 28.24
C TYR A 206 1.36 -60.29 27.26
N GLN A 207 2.57 -60.78 27.02
CA GLN A 207 2.79 -61.97 26.19
C GLN A 207 2.10 -63.20 26.80
N LYS A 208 2.17 -63.38 28.13
CA LYS A 208 1.41 -64.43 28.84
C LYS A 208 -0.11 -64.24 28.70
N ALA A 209 -0.61 -63.02 28.85
CA ALA A 209 -2.03 -62.71 28.63
C ALA A 209 -2.46 -63.06 27.19
N ILE A 210 -1.65 -62.73 26.19
CA ILE A 210 -1.90 -63.03 24.78
C ILE A 210 -1.92 -64.56 24.54
N LYS A 211 -1.00 -65.31 25.16
CA LYS A 211 -1.02 -66.79 25.07
C LYS A 211 -2.31 -67.39 25.62
N LEU A 212 -2.85 -66.84 26.71
CA LEU A 212 -4.12 -67.28 27.29
C LEU A 212 -5.33 -66.94 26.42
N GLN A 213 -5.35 -65.74 25.82
CA GLN A 213 -6.43 -65.32 24.92
C GLN A 213 -5.89 -64.60 23.67
N PRO A 214 -5.56 -65.35 22.60
CA PRO A 214 -4.95 -64.81 21.38
C PRO A 214 -5.86 -63.86 20.59
N ASN A 215 -7.18 -63.90 20.79
CA ASN A 215 -8.13 -63.07 20.03
C ASN A 215 -8.49 -61.75 20.74
N LYS A 216 -7.66 -61.28 21.69
CA LYS A 216 -7.88 -60.03 22.43
C LYS A 216 -6.99 -58.90 21.93
N TRP A 217 -7.50 -58.11 20.99
CA TRP A 217 -6.77 -56.98 20.37
C TRP A 217 -6.18 -55.99 21.38
N ARG A 218 -6.85 -55.73 22.52
CA ARG A 218 -6.36 -54.82 23.57
C ARG A 218 -5.02 -55.27 24.16
N ALA A 219 -4.80 -56.58 24.30
CA ALA A 219 -3.55 -57.10 24.84
C ALA A 219 -2.38 -56.85 23.87
N TYR A 220 -2.57 -57.07 22.58
CA TYR A 220 -1.60 -56.72 21.54
C TYR A 220 -1.33 -55.22 21.45
N GLN A 221 -2.38 -54.39 21.58
CA GLN A 221 -2.23 -52.94 21.61
C GLN A 221 -1.37 -52.48 22.80
N LYS A 222 -1.61 -53.05 24.00
CA LYS A 222 -0.84 -52.73 25.22
C LYS A 222 0.60 -53.22 25.15
N LEU A 223 0.81 -54.42 24.62
CA LEU A 223 2.14 -54.95 24.31
C LEU A 223 2.90 -54.01 23.34
N GLY A 224 2.27 -53.63 22.23
CA GLY A 224 2.86 -52.69 21.27
C GLY A 224 3.18 -51.34 21.88
N LYS A 225 2.34 -50.85 22.81
CA LYS A 225 2.62 -49.62 23.57
C LYS A 225 3.86 -49.77 24.45
N ALA A 226 3.98 -50.87 25.20
CA ALA A 226 5.14 -51.13 26.05
C ALA A 226 6.44 -51.20 25.23
N LEU A 227 6.41 -51.93 24.11
CA LEU A 227 7.54 -52.06 23.19
C LEU A 227 7.94 -50.71 22.58
N LEU A 228 6.96 -49.90 22.19
CA LEU A 228 7.19 -48.54 21.68
C LEU A 228 7.85 -47.63 22.73
N GLU A 229 7.42 -47.70 24.00
CA GLU A 229 8.02 -46.94 25.11
C GLU A 229 9.43 -47.43 25.44
N LYS A 230 9.70 -48.73 25.26
CA LYS A 230 11.04 -49.32 25.42
C LYS A 230 11.99 -48.97 24.27
N GLY A 231 11.46 -48.63 23.09
CA GLY A 231 12.24 -48.33 21.89
C GLY A 231 12.37 -49.48 20.90
N GLU A 232 11.70 -50.61 21.16
CA GLU A 232 11.63 -51.78 20.28
C GLU A 232 10.56 -51.55 19.20
N PHE A 233 10.87 -50.67 18.25
CA PHE A 233 9.88 -50.15 17.30
C PHE A 233 9.38 -51.20 16.30
N ALA A 234 10.21 -52.15 15.89
CA ALA A 234 9.84 -53.17 14.90
C ALA A 234 8.83 -54.17 15.49
N GLU A 235 9.08 -54.63 16.71
CA GLU A 235 8.22 -55.51 17.49
C GLU A 235 6.91 -54.80 17.88
N ALA A 236 6.99 -53.49 18.16
CA ALA A 236 5.80 -52.66 18.37
C ALA A 236 4.91 -52.60 17.12
N VAL A 237 5.50 -52.44 15.92
CA VAL A 237 4.76 -52.46 14.64
C VAL A 237 4.01 -53.78 14.47
N VAL A 238 4.69 -54.92 14.67
CA VAL A 238 4.06 -56.25 14.56
C VAL A 238 2.89 -56.38 15.53
N SER A 239 3.08 -55.93 16.78
CA SER A 239 2.04 -55.98 17.82
C SER A 239 0.83 -55.10 17.47
N PHE A 240 1.05 -53.88 16.96
CA PHE A 240 -0.05 -53.01 16.54
C PHE A 240 -0.76 -53.51 15.27
N GLN A 241 -0.04 -54.09 14.32
CA GLN A 241 -0.63 -54.73 13.14
C GLN A 241 -1.53 -55.89 13.54
N LYS A 242 -1.09 -56.78 14.44
CA LYS A 242 -1.94 -57.85 14.99
C LYS A 242 -3.18 -57.31 15.72
N ALA A 243 -3.04 -56.23 16.47
CA ALA A 243 -4.20 -55.58 17.11
C ALA A 243 -5.20 -55.04 16.06
N ILE A 244 -4.72 -54.51 14.94
CA ILE A 244 -5.54 -53.99 13.83
C ILE A 244 -6.16 -55.13 13.02
N GLU A 245 -5.45 -56.23 12.79
CA GLU A 245 -6.00 -57.43 12.14
C GLU A 245 -7.20 -57.98 12.93
N ILE A 246 -7.11 -58.03 14.26
CA ILE A 246 -8.19 -58.51 15.13
C ILE A 246 -9.31 -57.46 15.26
N ASN A 247 -8.98 -56.16 15.26
CA ASN A 247 -9.94 -55.07 15.30
C ASN A 247 -9.56 -53.92 14.35
N PRO A 248 -10.07 -53.95 13.10
CA PRO A 248 -9.76 -52.94 12.09
C PRO A 248 -10.25 -51.52 12.43
N ASN A 249 -11.19 -51.36 13.36
CA ASN A 249 -11.75 -50.06 13.75
C ASN A 249 -11.09 -49.50 15.03
N SER A 250 -9.89 -49.96 15.38
CA SER A 250 -9.19 -49.48 16.58
C SER A 250 -8.62 -48.07 16.39
N ILE A 251 -9.35 -47.06 16.86
CA ILE A 251 -8.97 -45.63 16.84
C ILE A 251 -7.59 -45.37 17.46
N TRP A 252 -7.18 -46.19 18.43
CA TRP A 252 -5.93 -46.00 19.18
C TRP A 252 -4.73 -46.77 18.62
N SER A 253 -4.94 -47.77 17.76
CA SER A 253 -3.86 -48.60 17.22
C SER A 253 -3.17 -47.92 16.02
N TYR A 254 -3.92 -47.29 15.11
CA TYR A 254 -3.34 -46.64 13.92
C TYR A 254 -2.37 -45.49 14.22
N PRO A 255 -2.67 -44.53 15.13
CA PRO A 255 -1.70 -43.48 15.47
C PRO A 255 -0.40 -44.04 16.06
N LYS A 256 -0.50 -45.11 16.86
CA LYS A 256 0.65 -45.74 17.50
C LYS A 256 1.49 -46.56 16.51
N LEU A 257 0.84 -47.27 15.59
CA LEU A 257 1.49 -47.91 14.44
C LEU A 257 2.24 -46.86 13.60
N GLY A 258 1.57 -45.76 13.24
CA GLY A 258 2.18 -44.68 12.48
C GLY A 258 3.37 -44.05 13.20
N LEU A 259 3.29 -43.87 14.53
CA LEU A 259 4.41 -43.39 15.33
C LEU A 259 5.61 -44.36 15.34
N SER A 260 5.36 -45.67 15.51
CA SER A 260 6.42 -46.68 15.45
C SER A 260 7.10 -46.73 14.07
N LEU A 261 6.31 -46.68 12.99
CA LEU A 261 6.81 -46.65 11.60
C LEU A 261 7.63 -45.37 11.32
N MET A 262 7.18 -44.22 11.83
CA MET A 262 7.91 -42.96 11.76
C MET A 262 9.28 -43.05 12.45
N LYS A 263 9.36 -43.70 13.62
CA LYS A 263 10.63 -43.92 14.32
C LYS A 263 11.58 -44.83 13.56
N LEU A 264 11.04 -45.78 12.79
CA LEU A 264 11.79 -46.61 11.84
C LEU A 264 12.09 -45.91 10.50
N LYS A 265 11.71 -44.63 10.34
CA LYS A 265 11.83 -43.85 9.09
C LYS A 265 11.11 -44.48 7.89
N ASN A 266 10.11 -45.33 8.13
CA ASN A 266 9.24 -45.83 7.07
C ASN A 266 8.09 -44.84 6.85
N TRP A 267 8.40 -43.75 6.16
CA TRP A 267 7.53 -42.58 6.02
C TRP A 267 6.21 -42.89 5.30
N ASP A 268 6.25 -43.66 4.21
CA ASP A 268 5.05 -43.98 3.43
C ASP A 268 4.04 -44.82 4.21
N ALA A 269 4.52 -45.85 4.91
CA ALA A 269 3.66 -46.65 5.76
C ALA A 269 3.12 -45.84 6.95
N ALA A 270 3.91 -44.91 7.50
CA ALA A 270 3.47 -44.01 8.55
C ALA A 270 2.38 -43.03 8.08
N ILE A 271 2.53 -42.44 6.88
CA ILE A 271 1.51 -41.57 6.26
C ILE A 271 0.18 -42.32 6.11
N ASN A 272 0.22 -43.54 5.58
CA ASN A 272 -1.00 -44.35 5.40
C ASN A 272 -1.67 -44.68 6.74
N ALA A 273 -0.89 -45.01 7.77
CA ALA A 273 -1.41 -45.26 9.12
C ALA A 273 -2.05 -44.00 9.72
N TYR A 274 -1.44 -42.81 9.56
CA TYR A 274 -2.00 -41.56 10.06
C TYR A 274 -3.22 -41.07 9.28
N ARG A 275 -3.28 -41.29 7.96
CA ARG A 275 -4.49 -41.02 7.15
C ARG A 275 -5.66 -41.89 7.63
N LYS A 276 -5.43 -43.19 7.86
CA LYS A 276 -6.45 -44.07 8.45
C LYS A 276 -6.86 -43.64 9.86
N ALA A 277 -5.92 -43.17 10.67
CA ALA A 277 -6.24 -42.61 11.99
C ALA A 277 -7.11 -41.34 11.92
N MET A 278 -6.91 -40.50 10.90
CA MET A 278 -7.73 -39.32 10.64
C MET A 278 -9.13 -39.68 10.15
N GLU A 279 -9.26 -40.69 9.29
CA GLU A 279 -10.56 -41.22 8.86
C GLU A 279 -11.38 -41.77 10.04
N LEU A 280 -10.75 -42.56 10.92
CA LEU A 280 -11.44 -43.16 12.07
C LEU A 280 -11.71 -42.18 13.22
N ASN A 281 -10.91 -41.12 13.35
CA ASN A 281 -11.13 -40.07 14.34
C ASN A 281 -10.73 -38.67 13.81
N PRO A 282 -11.65 -38.02 13.06
CA PRO A 282 -11.39 -36.71 12.45
C PRO A 282 -11.18 -35.58 13.46
N ASN A 283 -11.62 -35.76 14.71
CA ASN A 283 -11.60 -34.74 15.75
C ASN A 283 -10.38 -34.87 16.69
N HIS A 284 -9.33 -35.58 16.28
CA HIS A 284 -8.10 -35.73 17.06
C HIS A 284 -6.94 -34.94 16.44
N PRO A 285 -6.69 -33.68 16.87
CA PRO A 285 -5.79 -32.75 16.18
C PRO A 285 -4.32 -33.20 16.14
N ASN A 286 -3.91 -34.04 17.10
CA ASN A 286 -2.56 -34.60 17.13
C ASN A 286 -2.25 -35.46 15.88
N ASN A 287 -3.26 -36.07 15.25
CA ASN A 287 -3.03 -36.88 14.05
C ASN A 287 -2.59 -36.00 12.88
N TYR A 288 -3.23 -34.84 12.71
CA TYR A 288 -2.89 -33.83 11.70
C TYR A 288 -1.50 -33.24 11.95
N TYR A 289 -1.19 -32.89 13.20
CA TYR A 289 0.13 -32.35 13.55
C TYR A 289 1.27 -33.34 13.22
N VAL A 290 1.12 -34.62 13.58
CA VAL A 290 2.18 -35.60 13.32
C VAL A 290 2.27 -35.95 11.83
N LEU A 291 1.15 -36.04 11.12
CA LEU A 291 1.17 -36.23 9.66
C LEU A 291 1.85 -35.06 8.94
N GLY A 292 1.54 -33.82 9.32
CA GLY A 292 2.22 -32.64 8.80
C GLY A 292 3.73 -32.70 9.00
N LYS A 293 4.19 -33.17 10.17
CA LYS A 293 5.62 -33.36 10.45
C LYS A 293 6.26 -34.45 9.59
N ILE A 294 5.56 -35.58 9.38
CA ILE A 294 6.06 -36.66 8.52
C ILE A 294 6.21 -36.17 7.07
N LEU A 295 5.25 -35.39 6.58
CA LEU A 295 5.31 -34.78 5.25
C LEU A 295 6.46 -33.77 5.14
N GLU A 296 6.76 -33.01 6.21
CA GLU A 296 7.96 -32.17 6.27
C GLU A 296 9.26 -32.99 6.19
N ASP A 297 9.37 -34.07 6.96
CA ASP A 297 10.55 -34.94 6.96
C ASP A 297 10.75 -35.61 5.57
N LYS A 298 9.68 -35.74 4.78
CA LYS A 298 9.70 -36.20 3.37
C LYS A 298 9.85 -35.06 2.34
N ASN A 299 10.04 -33.82 2.79
CA ASN A 299 10.16 -32.62 1.95
C ASN A 299 8.91 -32.27 1.11
N GLN A 300 7.72 -32.74 1.51
CA GLN A 300 6.42 -32.42 0.90
C GLN A 300 5.77 -31.24 1.63
N GLN A 301 6.32 -30.04 1.45
CA GLN A 301 5.96 -28.86 2.25
C GLN A 301 4.51 -28.38 2.04
N ASP A 302 4.00 -28.44 0.81
CA ASP A 302 2.67 -27.92 0.48
C ASP A 302 1.56 -28.76 1.12
N GLU A 303 1.68 -30.10 1.04
CA GLU A 303 0.76 -31.03 1.68
C GLU A 303 0.81 -30.91 3.21
N ALA A 304 2.00 -30.71 3.78
CA ALA A 304 2.15 -30.47 5.21
C ALA A 304 1.37 -29.24 5.69
N ILE A 305 1.42 -28.12 4.94
CA ILE A 305 0.68 -26.89 5.28
C ILE A 305 -0.84 -27.15 5.27
N ALA A 306 -1.34 -27.83 4.24
CA ALA A 306 -2.77 -28.16 4.14
C ALA A 306 -3.24 -29.02 5.34
N ILE A 307 -2.45 -30.04 5.72
CA ILE A 307 -2.76 -30.89 6.86
C ILE A 307 -2.71 -30.11 8.18
N TYR A 308 -1.75 -29.20 8.37
CA TYR A 308 -1.71 -28.33 9.55
C TYR A 308 -2.91 -27.40 9.67
N GLN A 309 -3.39 -26.84 8.54
CA GLN A 309 -4.59 -26.00 8.51
C GLN A 309 -5.82 -26.80 8.95
N GLN A 310 -6.02 -28.00 8.41
CA GLN A 310 -7.09 -28.90 8.83
C GLN A 310 -7.00 -29.20 10.33
N GLY A 311 -5.80 -29.45 10.86
CA GLY A 311 -5.58 -29.68 12.29
C GLY A 311 -5.95 -28.47 13.17
N LEU A 312 -5.70 -27.25 12.68
CA LEU A 312 -6.03 -26.01 13.41
C LEU A 312 -7.54 -25.78 13.50
N GLU A 313 -8.30 -26.12 12.47
CA GLU A 313 -9.77 -26.05 12.47
C GLU A 313 -10.42 -26.94 13.54
N LYS A 314 -9.74 -28.03 13.94
CA LYS A 314 -10.22 -28.97 14.95
C LYS A 314 -9.80 -28.61 16.38
N LEU A 315 -9.04 -27.52 16.58
CA LEU A 315 -8.51 -27.10 17.88
C LEU A 315 -9.21 -25.85 18.42
N PRO A 316 -9.50 -25.80 19.73
CA PRO A 316 -9.69 -24.53 20.42
C PRO A 316 -8.40 -23.70 20.33
N LYS A 317 -8.53 -22.44 19.90
CA LYS A 317 -7.40 -21.53 19.60
C LYS A 317 -6.39 -21.37 20.74
N GLU A 318 -6.81 -21.59 21.99
CA GLU A 318 -5.99 -21.37 23.18
C GLU A 318 -5.04 -22.53 23.53
N THR A 319 -5.15 -23.67 22.83
CA THR A 319 -4.35 -24.86 23.14
C THR A 319 -2.87 -24.67 22.78
N LYS A 320 -1.96 -25.28 23.58
CA LYS A 320 -0.51 -25.30 23.30
C LYS A 320 -0.20 -25.84 21.89
N LEU A 321 -0.99 -26.79 21.40
CA LEU A 321 -0.85 -27.37 20.06
C LEU A 321 -1.28 -26.38 18.96
N ALA A 322 -2.38 -25.65 19.16
CA ALA A 322 -2.82 -24.60 18.22
C ALA A 322 -1.72 -23.54 18.04
N ARG A 323 -1.15 -23.04 19.15
CA ARG A 323 -0.03 -22.08 19.10
C ARG A 323 1.20 -22.61 18.35
N LYS A 324 1.50 -23.90 18.49
CA LYS A 324 2.63 -24.55 17.81
C LYS A 324 2.39 -24.65 16.31
N ILE A 325 1.19 -25.06 15.90
CA ILE A 325 0.77 -25.12 14.49
C ILE A 325 0.74 -23.70 13.89
N GLU A 326 0.21 -22.71 14.61
CA GLU A 326 0.18 -21.31 14.18
C GLU A 326 1.58 -20.73 13.96
N TRP A 327 2.54 -21.03 14.85
CA TRP A 327 3.93 -20.61 14.68
C TRP A 327 4.57 -21.21 13.42
N LEU A 328 4.37 -22.51 13.18
CA LEU A 328 4.82 -23.19 11.96
C LEU A 328 4.20 -22.57 10.70
N LEU A 329 2.90 -22.28 10.74
CA LEU A 329 2.20 -21.63 9.64
C LEU A 329 2.68 -20.19 9.42
N ARG A 330 3.02 -19.44 10.47
CA ARG A 330 3.47 -18.04 10.36
C ARG A 330 4.78 -17.92 9.58
N ASP A 331 5.73 -18.83 9.77
CA ASP A 331 6.98 -18.86 9.01
C ASP A 331 6.76 -19.29 7.54
N LYS A 332 5.80 -20.18 7.30
CA LYS A 332 5.61 -20.85 6.01
C LYS A 332 4.62 -20.17 5.07
N LYS A 333 3.63 -19.44 5.60
CA LYS A 333 2.63 -18.69 4.80
C LYS A 333 3.26 -17.74 3.76
N PRO A 334 4.33 -16.97 4.06
CA PRO A 334 5.00 -16.14 3.05
C PRO A 334 5.60 -16.94 1.89
N ARG A 335 6.14 -18.14 2.15
CA ARG A 335 6.69 -19.02 1.11
C ARG A 335 5.58 -19.58 0.21
N LEU A 336 4.46 -19.97 0.79
CA LEU A 336 3.30 -20.48 0.05
C LEU A 336 2.66 -19.39 -0.83
N VAL A 337 2.50 -18.17 -0.30
CA VAL A 337 2.04 -17.02 -1.10
C VAL A 337 3.01 -16.75 -2.26
N LYS A 338 4.32 -16.83 -2.04
CA LYS A 338 5.33 -16.68 -3.10
C LYS A 338 5.22 -17.79 -4.15
N HIS A 339 4.97 -19.03 -3.72
CA HIS A 339 4.78 -20.18 -4.61
C HIS A 339 3.53 -19.99 -5.48
N TYR A 340 2.35 -19.80 -4.89
CA TYR A 340 1.10 -19.61 -5.65
C TYR A 340 1.17 -18.39 -6.56
N ARG A 341 1.85 -17.31 -6.16
CA ARG A 341 2.03 -16.15 -7.03
C ARG A 341 2.92 -16.49 -8.24
N SER A 342 4.00 -17.24 -8.02
CA SER A 342 4.85 -17.72 -9.12
C SER A 342 4.06 -18.66 -10.05
N TYR A 343 3.29 -19.58 -9.47
CA TYR A 343 2.45 -20.52 -10.20
C TYR A 343 1.38 -19.80 -11.03
N GLY A 344 0.60 -18.91 -10.41
CA GLY A 344 -0.42 -18.12 -11.09
C GLY A 344 0.15 -17.25 -12.22
N ASN A 345 1.35 -16.67 -12.03
CA ASN A 345 2.04 -15.94 -13.09
C ASN A 345 2.45 -16.83 -14.27
N ILE A 346 2.97 -18.03 -14.00
CA ILE A 346 3.35 -19.00 -15.04
C ILE A 346 2.11 -19.46 -15.80
N GLN A 347 1.03 -19.82 -15.11
CA GLN A 347 -0.22 -20.26 -15.74
C GLN A 347 -0.85 -19.15 -16.60
N LYS A 348 -0.77 -17.89 -16.14
CA LYS A 348 -1.18 -16.71 -16.93
C LYS A 348 -0.38 -16.57 -18.22
N GLN A 349 0.93 -16.84 -18.20
CA GLN A 349 1.78 -16.80 -19.40
C GLN A 349 1.47 -17.93 -20.38
N ILE A 350 1.12 -19.11 -19.87
CA ILE A 350 0.78 -20.28 -20.68
C ILE A 350 -0.69 -20.21 -21.19
N GLY A 351 -1.49 -19.26 -20.68
CA GLY A 351 -2.88 -19.06 -21.09
C GLY A 351 -3.91 -19.91 -20.33
N ASN A 352 -3.47 -20.64 -19.29
CA ASN A 352 -4.36 -21.46 -18.46
C ASN A 352 -5.04 -20.59 -17.39
N LEU A 353 -6.17 -19.98 -17.75
CA LEU A 353 -6.87 -19.00 -16.92
C LEU A 353 -7.47 -19.60 -15.64
N GLU A 354 -8.01 -20.83 -15.68
CA GLU A 354 -8.66 -21.45 -14.51
C GLU A 354 -7.66 -21.74 -13.39
N GLU A 355 -6.49 -22.27 -13.75
CA GLU A 355 -5.42 -22.56 -12.81
C GLU A 355 -4.80 -21.29 -12.25
N ALA A 356 -4.64 -20.25 -13.08
CA ALA A 356 -4.22 -18.94 -12.61
C ALA A 356 -5.23 -18.35 -11.59
N ILE A 357 -6.53 -18.38 -11.89
CA ILE A 357 -7.60 -17.91 -10.98
C ILE A 357 -7.56 -18.69 -9.66
N THR A 358 -7.42 -20.01 -9.74
CA THR A 358 -7.34 -20.88 -8.56
C THR A 358 -6.15 -20.48 -7.69
N ALA A 359 -4.97 -20.28 -8.28
CA ALA A 359 -3.79 -19.83 -7.57
C ALA A 359 -4.00 -18.49 -6.84
N TYR A 360 -4.57 -17.48 -7.51
CA TYR A 360 -4.83 -16.18 -6.88
C TYR A 360 -5.95 -16.22 -5.82
N ARG A 361 -6.96 -17.08 -5.98
CA ARG A 361 -7.96 -17.34 -4.92
C ARG A 361 -7.31 -17.91 -3.67
N GLU A 362 -6.38 -18.85 -3.81
CA GLU A 362 -5.64 -19.42 -2.67
C GLU A 362 -4.76 -18.37 -1.98
N ILE A 363 -4.11 -17.47 -2.73
CA ILE A 363 -3.36 -16.34 -2.15
C ILE A 363 -4.28 -15.47 -1.27
N ILE A 364 -5.46 -15.13 -1.78
CA ILE A 364 -6.43 -14.28 -1.07
C ILE A 364 -6.93 -14.95 0.22
N LYS A 365 -7.16 -16.28 0.22
CA LYS A 365 -7.51 -17.04 1.43
C LYS A 365 -6.41 -17.01 2.49
N ILE A 366 -5.13 -17.01 2.09
CA ILE A 366 -3.99 -17.07 3.01
C ILE A 366 -3.65 -15.69 3.58
N LYS A 367 -3.38 -14.72 2.69
CA LYS A 367 -3.04 -13.32 2.97
C LYS A 367 -3.02 -12.53 1.65
N SER A 368 -4.05 -11.73 1.44
CA SER A 368 -4.17 -10.89 0.23
C SER A 368 -3.31 -9.62 0.30
N GLN A 369 -2.69 -9.25 -0.82
CA GLN A 369 -2.22 -7.89 -1.11
C GLN A 369 -3.09 -7.27 -2.22
N ASN A 370 -3.06 -5.95 -2.37
CA ASN A 370 -3.86 -5.24 -3.39
C ASN A 370 -3.57 -5.74 -4.80
N SER A 371 -2.30 -6.02 -5.10
CA SER A 371 -1.87 -6.58 -6.37
C SER A 371 -2.52 -7.92 -6.69
N ASP A 372 -2.83 -8.75 -5.68
CA ASP A 372 -3.45 -10.06 -5.89
C ASP A 372 -4.93 -9.94 -6.26
N TYR A 373 -5.67 -8.96 -5.72
CA TYR A 373 -7.05 -8.64 -6.13
C TYR A 373 -7.12 -8.11 -7.56
N TYR A 374 -6.13 -7.29 -7.97
CA TYR A 374 -6.03 -6.82 -9.35
C TYR A 374 -5.82 -7.99 -10.33
N GLU A 375 -4.84 -8.86 -10.07
CA GLU A 375 -4.54 -10.00 -10.95
C GLU A 375 -5.74 -10.94 -11.07
N LEU A 376 -6.39 -11.26 -9.94
CA LEU A 376 -7.62 -12.06 -9.96
C LEU A 376 -8.75 -11.36 -10.73
N GLY A 377 -8.96 -10.06 -10.49
CA GLY A 377 -10.00 -9.28 -11.16
C GLY A 377 -9.85 -9.29 -12.68
N ILE A 378 -8.63 -9.06 -13.21
CA ILE A 378 -8.37 -9.08 -14.65
C ILE A 378 -8.62 -10.46 -15.25
N LEU A 379 -8.22 -11.54 -14.57
CA LEU A 379 -8.49 -12.90 -15.03
C LEU A 379 -10.00 -13.21 -15.06
N LEU A 380 -10.75 -12.74 -14.07
CA LEU A 380 -12.21 -12.91 -13.99
C LEU A 380 -12.95 -12.13 -15.09
N VAL A 381 -12.49 -10.91 -15.42
CA VAL A 381 -13.00 -10.15 -16.58
C VAL A 381 -12.80 -10.95 -17.87
N LYS A 382 -11.64 -11.60 -18.06
CA LYS A 382 -11.38 -12.43 -19.26
C LYS A 382 -12.27 -13.68 -19.34
N GLN A 383 -12.75 -14.18 -18.21
CA GLN A 383 -13.68 -15.32 -18.14
C GLN A 383 -15.15 -14.88 -18.09
N GLU A 384 -15.44 -13.60 -18.31
CA GLU A 384 -16.80 -13.05 -18.25
C GLU A 384 -17.48 -13.23 -16.87
N ASN A 385 -16.71 -13.44 -15.81
CA ASN A 385 -17.20 -13.57 -14.44
C ASN A 385 -17.26 -12.18 -13.77
N TRP A 386 -18.21 -11.37 -14.22
CA TRP A 386 -18.31 -9.95 -13.88
C TRP A 386 -18.57 -9.70 -12.39
N GLU A 387 -19.40 -10.53 -11.75
CA GLU A 387 -19.79 -10.33 -10.36
C GLU A 387 -18.60 -10.47 -9.41
N GLN A 388 -17.78 -11.51 -9.61
CA GLN A 388 -16.56 -11.70 -8.83
C GLN A 388 -15.50 -10.67 -9.20
N ALA A 389 -15.39 -10.27 -10.47
CA ALA A 389 -14.48 -9.20 -10.88
C ALA A 389 -14.82 -7.86 -10.20
N LEU A 390 -16.11 -7.51 -10.13
CA LEU A 390 -16.61 -6.33 -9.41
C LEU A 390 -16.34 -6.41 -7.90
N LEU A 391 -16.40 -7.61 -7.30
CA LEU A 391 -16.04 -7.80 -5.90
C LEU A 391 -14.53 -7.59 -5.68
N CYS A 392 -13.67 -8.13 -6.56
CA CYS A 392 -12.23 -7.86 -6.51
C CYS A 392 -11.95 -6.36 -6.67
N TYR A 393 -12.67 -5.69 -7.56
CA TYR A 393 -12.53 -4.26 -7.77
C TYR A 393 -12.96 -3.44 -6.54
N LYS A 394 -14.07 -3.82 -5.89
CA LYS A 394 -14.51 -3.23 -4.62
C LYS A 394 -13.45 -3.37 -3.53
N GLU A 395 -12.87 -4.56 -3.34
CA GLU A 395 -11.81 -4.78 -2.34
C GLU A 395 -10.55 -3.97 -2.67
N LEU A 396 -10.21 -3.85 -3.96
CA LEU A 396 -9.12 -2.99 -4.41
C LEU A 396 -9.36 -1.53 -4.00
N LEU A 397 -10.55 -0.99 -4.29
CA LEU A 397 -10.93 0.40 -3.99
C LEU A 397 -10.94 0.74 -2.49
N LYS A 398 -11.23 -0.23 -1.59
CA LYS A 398 -11.22 0.00 -0.13
C LYS A 398 -9.86 0.41 0.42
N VAL A 399 -8.78 -0.01 -0.22
CA VAL A 399 -7.42 0.35 0.21
C VAL A 399 -7.10 1.71 -0.37
N GLN A 400 -7.53 2.75 0.37
CA GLN A 400 -7.32 4.18 0.17
C GLN A 400 -6.18 4.48 -0.84
N PRO A 401 -6.50 4.81 -2.10
CA PRO A 401 -5.50 4.87 -3.17
C PRO A 401 -4.39 5.94 -3.01
N TRP A 402 -4.57 6.96 -2.16
CA TRP A 402 -3.66 8.12 -2.02
C TRP A 402 -2.31 7.81 -1.35
N LEU A 403 -2.12 6.59 -0.83
CA LEU A 403 -0.87 6.14 -0.23
C LEU A 403 -0.12 5.11 -1.10
N ASN A 404 -0.69 4.71 -2.24
CA ASN A 404 -0.22 3.54 -2.96
C ASN A 404 0.37 3.91 -4.34
N LYS A 405 1.60 3.44 -4.62
CA LYS A 405 2.26 3.60 -5.93
C LYS A 405 1.54 2.86 -7.07
N GLU A 406 0.51 2.06 -6.76
CA GLU A 406 -0.18 1.16 -7.71
C GLU A 406 -1.49 1.71 -8.30
N VAL A 407 -1.81 3.01 -8.18
CA VAL A 407 -3.05 3.63 -8.71
C VAL A 407 -3.41 3.16 -10.13
N LYS A 408 -2.40 2.96 -10.99
CA LYS A 408 -2.56 2.45 -12.35
C LYS A 408 -3.35 1.14 -12.43
N LYS A 409 -3.14 0.19 -11.50
CA LYS A 409 -3.85 -1.10 -11.46
C LYS A 409 -5.35 -0.95 -11.19
N TYR A 410 -5.71 0.06 -10.39
CA TYR A 410 -7.10 0.38 -10.09
C TYR A 410 -7.80 0.91 -11.34
N LEU A 411 -7.14 1.80 -12.06
CA LEU A 411 -7.66 2.36 -13.30
C LEU A 411 -7.79 1.29 -14.38
N GLU A 412 -6.78 0.42 -14.55
CA GLU A 412 -6.79 -0.66 -15.54
C GLU A 412 -7.94 -1.66 -15.34
N LEU A 413 -8.16 -2.14 -14.10
CA LEU A 413 -9.28 -3.05 -13.82
C LEU A 413 -10.64 -2.36 -14.00
N GLY A 414 -10.75 -1.09 -13.59
CA GLY A 414 -11.95 -0.28 -13.84
C GLY A 414 -12.26 -0.14 -15.32
N ILE A 415 -11.25 0.17 -16.15
CA ILE A 415 -11.40 0.27 -17.62
C ILE A 415 -11.81 -1.08 -18.22
N ALA A 416 -11.22 -2.18 -17.74
CA ALA A 416 -11.55 -3.52 -18.21
C ALA A 416 -13.03 -3.86 -17.94
N LEU A 417 -13.56 -3.47 -16.77
CA LEU A 417 -14.98 -3.60 -16.42
C LEU A 417 -15.88 -2.67 -17.27
N VAL A 418 -15.45 -1.43 -17.53
CA VAL A 418 -16.20 -0.51 -18.40
C VAL A 418 -16.28 -1.06 -19.83
N ARG A 419 -15.18 -1.61 -20.38
CA ARG A 419 -15.18 -2.30 -21.69
C ARG A 419 -16.12 -3.50 -21.73
N ALA A 420 -16.37 -4.14 -20.60
CA ALA A 420 -17.36 -5.20 -20.45
C ALA A 420 -18.80 -4.68 -20.26
N GLY A 421 -19.05 -3.38 -20.47
CA GLY A 421 -20.37 -2.76 -20.34
C GLY A 421 -20.81 -2.50 -18.90
N LYS A 422 -19.92 -2.55 -17.92
CA LYS A 422 -20.22 -2.43 -16.48
C LYS A 422 -20.01 -1.02 -15.90
N LEU A 423 -20.20 0.01 -16.72
CA LEU A 423 -19.99 1.40 -16.31
C LEU A 423 -20.87 1.79 -15.12
N GLY A 424 -22.15 1.41 -15.12
CA GLY A 424 -23.08 1.73 -14.04
C GLY A 424 -22.63 1.16 -12.69
N GLU A 425 -22.26 -0.12 -12.69
CA GLU A 425 -21.78 -0.82 -11.49
C GLU A 425 -20.45 -0.26 -11.00
N VAL A 426 -19.54 0.11 -11.91
CA VAL A 426 -18.29 0.80 -11.58
C VAL A 426 -18.58 2.14 -10.91
N VAL A 427 -19.45 2.99 -11.50
CA VAL A 427 -19.87 4.28 -10.92
C VAL A 427 -20.46 4.09 -9.53
N ASP A 428 -21.34 3.11 -9.35
CA ASP A 428 -21.96 2.82 -8.05
C ASP A 428 -20.95 2.36 -7.00
N LEU A 429 -19.95 1.56 -7.38
CA LEU A 429 -18.86 1.18 -6.49
C LEU A 429 -18.00 2.37 -6.09
N TYR A 430 -17.65 3.26 -7.03
CA TYR A 430 -16.95 4.51 -6.74
C TYR A 430 -17.74 5.38 -5.75
N HIS A 431 -19.04 5.58 -5.98
CA HIS A 431 -19.90 6.34 -5.07
C HIS A 431 -19.98 5.70 -3.68
N LYS A 432 -20.09 4.37 -3.59
CA LYS A 432 -20.15 3.64 -2.31
C LYS A 432 -18.84 3.74 -1.53
N VAL A 433 -17.70 3.61 -2.20
CA VAL A 433 -16.38 3.61 -1.54
C VAL A 433 -15.97 5.03 -1.13
N PHE A 434 -16.12 6.00 -2.03
CA PHE A 434 -15.66 7.37 -1.80
C PHE A 434 -16.74 8.29 -1.21
N GLN A 435 -17.94 7.76 -0.95
CA GLN A 435 -19.07 8.43 -0.28
C GLN A 435 -19.47 9.78 -0.88
N LYS A 436 -19.20 10.00 -2.18
CA LYS A 436 -19.38 11.31 -2.85
C LYS A 436 -18.64 12.45 -2.13
N ASN A 437 -17.52 12.17 -1.47
CA ASN A 437 -16.69 13.19 -0.84
C ASN A 437 -15.95 13.98 -1.93
N ILE A 438 -16.13 15.30 -1.93
CA ILE A 438 -15.52 16.21 -2.91
C ILE A 438 -13.98 16.16 -2.86
N HIS A 439 -13.38 15.86 -1.71
CA HIS A 439 -11.92 15.73 -1.58
C HIS A 439 -11.33 14.50 -2.29
N ASN A 440 -12.17 13.59 -2.80
CA ASN A 440 -11.75 12.43 -3.60
C ASN A 440 -11.87 12.68 -5.12
N LEU A 441 -12.10 13.92 -5.56
CA LEU A 441 -12.33 14.27 -6.98
C LEU A 441 -11.20 13.82 -7.90
N GLU A 442 -9.96 13.81 -7.38
CA GLU A 442 -8.75 13.37 -8.08
C GLU A 442 -8.97 12.04 -8.79
N PHE A 443 -9.52 11.06 -8.09
CA PHE A 443 -9.77 9.74 -8.67
C PHE A 443 -10.77 9.77 -9.80
N TYR A 444 -11.82 10.58 -9.66
CA TYR A 444 -12.90 10.61 -10.63
C TYR A 444 -12.44 11.19 -11.96
N TYR A 445 -11.75 12.33 -11.93
CA TYR A 445 -11.28 12.94 -13.16
C TYR A 445 -10.10 12.15 -13.77
N GLN A 446 -9.20 11.58 -12.96
CA GLN A 446 -8.14 10.71 -13.47
C GLN A 446 -8.73 9.48 -14.16
N PHE A 447 -9.74 8.84 -13.58
CA PHE A 447 -10.42 7.73 -14.25
C PHE A 447 -11.10 8.16 -15.55
N SER A 448 -11.74 9.32 -15.57
CA SER A 448 -12.33 9.90 -16.79
C SER A 448 -11.28 10.13 -17.88
N ILE A 449 -10.13 10.73 -17.52
CA ILE A 449 -8.99 10.94 -18.43
C ILE A 449 -8.52 9.59 -18.99
N ASN A 450 -8.35 8.57 -18.14
CA ASN A 450 -7.90 7.25 -18.62
C ASN A 450 -8.92 6.56 -19.52
N LEU A 451 -10.23 6.74 -19.28
CA LEU A 451 -11.27 6.27 -20.19
C LEU A 451 -11.18 6.95 -21.56
N SER A 452 -10.99 8.27 -21.57
CA SER A 452 -10.79 9.06 -22.80
C SER A 452 -9.50 8.63 -23.54
N GLU A 453 -8.40 8.39 -22.81
CA GLU A 453 -7.12 7.90 -23.36
C GLU A 453 -7.25 6.58 -24.11
N VAL A 454 -8.13 5.67 -23.63
CA VAL A 454 -8.38 4.38 -24.29
C VAL A 454 -9.48 4.42 -25.35
N GLY A 455 -9.98 5.61 -25.69
CA GLY A 455 -10.98 5.84 -26.74
C GLY A 455 -12.45 5.74 -26.28
N LEU A 456 -12.71 5.59 -24.97
CA LEU A 456 -14.05 5.48 -24.38
C LEU A 456 -14.56 6.87 -23.95
N ILE A 457 -14.65 7.80 -24.90
CA ILE A 457 -14.97 9.21 -24.63
C ILE A 457 -16.39 9.36 -24.08
N SER A 458 -17.37 8.66 -24.62
CA SER A 458 -18.76 8.73 -24.15
C SER A 458 -18.90 8.27 -22.70
N GLU A 459 -18.23 7.17 -22.35
CA GLU A 459 -18.16 6.65 -20.99
C GLU A 459 -17.40 7.61 -20.07
N ALA A 460 -16.30 8.19 -20.55
CA ALA A 460 -15.55 9.21 -19.82
C ALA A 460 -16.41 10.43 -19.48
N VAL A 461 -17.16 10.96 -20.45
CA VAL A 461 -18.08 12.10 -20.27
C VAL A 461 -19.20 11.72 -19.30
N ASN A 462 -19.81 10.54 -19.46
CA ASN A 462 -20.87 10.07 -18.58
C ASN A 462 -20.38 9.90 -17.14
N PHE A 463 -19.18 9.37 -16.95
CA PHE A 463 -18.55 9.25 -15.63
C PHE A 463 -18.21 10.63 -15.06
N PHE A 464 -17.63 11.52 -15.86
CA PHE A 464 -17.27 12.87 -15.47
C PHE A 464 -18.50 13.71 -15.04
N LYS A 465 -19.63 13.58 -15.74
CA LYS A 465 -20.90 14.23 -15.35
C LYS A 465 -21.44 13.76 -14.00
N LYS A 466 -20.94 12.65 -13.44
CA LYS A 466 -21.30 12.11 -12.11
C LYS A 466 -20.38 12.58 -11.00
N LEU A 467 -19.42 13.48 -11.29
CA LEU A 467 -18.55 14.09 -10.28
C LEU A 467 -19.36 14.61 -9.08
N PRO A 468 -18.87 14.39 -7.84
CA PRO A 468 -19.58 14.86 -6.65
C PRO A 468 -19.78 16.37 -6.66
N LYS A 469 -21.04 16.80 -6.82
CA LYS A 469 -21.38 18.21 -6.74
C LYS A 469 -21.32 18.69 -5.28
N PRO A 470 -20.81 19.90 -5.04
CA PRO A 470 -20.79 20.45 -3.69
C PRO A 470 -22.21 20.60 -3.15
N GLN A 471 -22.40 20.36 -1.85
CA GLN A 471 -23.60 20.81 -1.16
C GLN A 471 -23.48 22.32 -1.02
N LEU A 472 -24.01 23.06 -1.99
CA LEU A 472 -23.96 24.51 -2.06
C LEU A 472 -24.27 25.12 -0.68
N PRO A 473 -23.38 25.92 -0.07
CA PRO A 473 -23.84 26.86 0.95
C PRO A 473 -24.90 27.75 0.29
N LYS A 474 -26.00 28.03 1.00
CA LYS A 474 -27.07 28.92 0.53
C LYS A 474 -26.46 30.31 0.30
N GLN A 475 -26.04 30.57 -0.93
CA GLN A 475 -25.27 31.72 -1.40
C GLN A 475 -23.83 31.77 -0.87
N PRO A 476 -22.82 32.10 -1.71
CA PRO A 476 -21.54 32.55 -1.19
C PRO A 476 -21.84 33.77 -0.31
N GLN A 477 -21.52 33.71 0.99
CA GLN A 477 -21.68 34.89 1.84
C GLN A 477 -20.89 36.01 1.17
N PRO A 478 -21.55 37.09 0.70
CA PRO A 478 -20.81 38.24 0.24
C PRO A 478 -19.95 38.65 1.42
N LEU A 479 -18.63 38.73 1.22
CA LEU A 479 -17.80 39.53 2.10
C LEU A 479 -18.48 40.89 2.08
N GLN A 480 -19.11 41.27 3.21
CA GLN A 480 -19.84 42.53 3.31
C GLN A 480 -18.85 43.66 3.00
N ASN A 481 -18.78 44.09 1.74
CA ASN A 481 -18.29 45.41 1.41
C ASN A 481 -19.42 46.37 1.77
N LYS A 482 -19.63 46.52 3.09
CA LYS A 482 -20.20 47.74 3.62
C LYS A 482 -19.22 48.85 3.23
N ASN A 483 -19.63 49.67 2.27
CA ASN A 483 -18.99 50.91 1.83
C ASN A 483 -17.95 50.76 0.70
N SER A 484 -18.39 50.72 -0.56
CA SER A 484 -17.70 51.49 -1.60
C SER A 484 -18.67 51.94 -2.70
N ASN A 485 -19.34 53.08 -2.48
CA ASN A 485 -20.11 53.79 -3.50
C ASN A 485 -19.16 54.50 -4.51
N SER A 486 -18.13 53.80 -5.00
CA SER A 486 -17.26 54.37 -6.03
C SER A 486 -17.81 54.02 -7.41
N ILE A 487 -17.65 54.95 -8.34
CA ILE A 487 -18.05 54.74 -9.73
C ILE A 487 -17.29 53.57 -10.38
N TYR A 488 -16.04 53.36 -9.97
CA TYR A 488 -15.19 52.29 -10.46
C TYR A 488 -15.71 50.91 -10.06
N ASP A 489 -16.22 50.77 -8.83
CA ASP A 489 -16.81 49.52 -8.35
C ASP A 489 -18.14 49.25 -9.05
N PHE A 490 -18.97 50.28 -9.25
CA PHE A 490 -20.23 50.14 -9.98
C PHE A 490 -19.99 49.64 -11.41
N ILE A 491 -19.06 50.26 -12.14
CA ILE A 491 -18.67 49.84 -13.49
C ILE A 491 -18.13 48.41 -13.48
N TRP A 492 -17.18 48.12 -12.58
CA TRP A 492 -16.56 46.80 -12.49
C TRP A 492 -17.56 45.70 -12.16
N ASP A 493 -18.42 45.91 -11.16
CA ASP A 493 -19.41 44.92 -10.73
C ASP A 493 -20.47 44.70 -11.81
N SER A 494 -20.89 45.74 -12.53
CA SER A 494 -21.85 45.65 -13.65
C SER A 494 -21.31 44.82 -14.82
N LEU A 495 -20.06 45.03 -15.21
CA LEU A 495 -19.41 44.25 -16.28
C LEU A 495 -19.15 42.77 -15.88
N ASN A 496 -19.22 42.45 -14.59
CA ASN A 496 -18.97 41.12 -14.03
C ASN A 496 -20.24 40.40 -13.54
N GLN A 497 -21.41 40.81 -14.03
CA GLN A 497 -22.66 40.07 -13.84
C GLN A 497 -22.74 38.87 -14.81
N THR A 498 -23.51 37.86 -14.41
CA THR A 498 -23.92 36.76 -15.29
C THR A 498 -25.01 37.27 -16.25
N ASN A 499 -25.08 36.73 -17.48
CA ASN A 499 -25.90 37.25 -18.59
C ASN A 499 -25.40 38.59 -19.16
N SER A 500 -24.20 38.56 -19.75
CA SER A 500 -23.52 39.72 -20.35
C SER A 500 -24.29 40.45 -21.48
N GLN A 501 -25.38 39.87 -22.00
CA GLN A 501 -26.21 40.51 -23.03
C GLN A 501 -27.10 41.63 -22.48
N ASP A 502 -27.35 41.66 -21.17
CA ASP A 502 -28.27 42.59 -20.50
C ASP A 502 -27.53 43.58 -19.57
N VAL A 503 -26.25 43.89 -19.85
CA VAL A 503 -25.47 44.84 -19.03
C VAL A 503 -25.99 46.27 -19.25
N ASP A 504 -27.01 46.66 -18.49
CA ASP A 504 -27.59 48.00 -18.49
C ASP A 504 -26.76 48.95 -17.61
N LEU A 505 -25.73 49.55 -18.21
CA LEU A 505 -24.99 50.66 -17.63
C LEU A 505 -25.67 51.96 -18.10
N HIS A 506 -26.40 52.63 -17.19
CA HIS A 506 -27.17 53.85 -17.47
C HIS A 506 -26.34 54.96 -18.13
N ILE A 507 -27.01 55.76 -18.97
CA ILE A 507 -26.51 56.91 -19.75
C ILE A 507 -25.80 57.98 -18.89
N GLU A 508 -26.06 58.04 -17.58
CA GLU A 508 -25.46 59.01 -16.64
C GLU A 508 -23.93 58.88 -16.46
N LEU A 509 -23.30 57.80 -16.96
CA LEU A 509 -21.85 57.59 -16.91
C LEU A 509 -21.07 58.20 -18.09
N GLU A 510 -21.75 58.65 -19.15
CA GLU A 510 -21.12 59.09 -20.41
C GLU A 510 -20.26 60.36 -20.26
N THR A 511 -20.46 61.15 -19.20
CA THR A 511 -19.76 62.41 -18.95
C THR A 511 -18.60 62.31 -17.96
N ILE A 512 -18.28 61.12 -17.45
CA ILE A 512 -17.27 60.94 -16.39
C ILE A 512 -15.89 60.71 -17.01
N GLU A 513 -14.97 61.64 -16.80
CA GLU A 513 -13.57 61.48 -17.19
C GLU A 513 -12.87 60.50 -16.23
N LEU A 514 -12.46 59.35 -16.78
CA LEU A 514 -11.78 58.29 -16.06
C LEU A 514 -10.26 58.42 -16.25
N GLU A 515 -9.52 58.49 -15.14
CA GLU A 515 -8.05 58.51 -15.16
C GLU A 515 -7.49 57.16 -14.68
N SER A 516 -6.64 56.54 -15.50
CA SER A 516 -6.06 55.22 -15.21
C SER A 516 -5.33 55.15 -13.87
N GLU A 517 -4.63 56.21 -13.46
CA GLU A 517 -3.91 56.26 -12.18
C GLU A 517 -4.86 56.24 -10.98
N LYS A 518 -5.98 57.00 -11.05
CA LYS A 518 -7.00 57.02 -10.00
C LYS A 518 -7.71 55.67 -9.86
N ILE A 519 -8.04 55.04 -10.99
CA ILE A 519 -8.64 53.70 -11.01
C ILE A 519 -7.69 52.67 -10.40
N GLN A 520 -6.44 52.68 -10.83
CA GLN A 520 -5.44 51.72 -10.36
C GLN A 520 -5.20 51.86 -8.86
N ASN A 521 -5.07 53.10 -8.37
CA ASN A 521 -4.93 53.39 -6.94
C ASN A 521 -6.15 52.93 -6.13
N HIS A 522 -7.37 53.13 -6.64
CA HIS A 522 -8.60 52.63 -6.01
C HIS A 522 -8.57 51.11 -5.82
N PHE A 523 -8.27 50.35 -6.87
CA PHE A 523 -8.23 48.88 -6.76
C PHE A 523 -7.08 48.37 -5.88
N TYR A 524 -5.93 49.06 -5.85
CA TYR A 524 -4.86 48.73 -4.89
C TYR A 524 -5.30 48.86 -3.43
N GLN A 525 -6.08 49.91 -3.11
CA GLN A 525 -6.60 50.14 -1.75
C GLN A 525 -7.63 49.08 -1.33
N LYS A 526 -8.36 48.49 -2.28
CA LYS A 526 -9.38 47.46 -2.04
C LYS A 526 -8.80 46.08 -1.66
N HIS A 527 -7.46 45.95 -1.64
CA HIS A 527 -6.70 44.76 -1.23
C HIS A 527 -7.19 43.41 -1.81
N LEU A 528 -6.58 42.99 -2.93
CA LEU A 528 -6.83 41.66 -3.52
C LEU A 528 -6.39 40.52 -2.59
N LYS A 529 -7.32 39.63 -2.22
CA LYS A 529 -6.99 38.41 -1.48
C LYS A 529 -6.32 37.41 -2.43
N THR A 530 -5.11 37.00 -2.09
CA THR A 530 -4.31 36.13 -2.96
C THR A 530 -3.89 34.86 -2.26
N PHE A 531 -4.08 33.75 -2.94
CA PHE A 531 -3.69 32.43 -2.47
C PHE A 531 -2.75 31.77 -3.47
N ALA A 532 -1.76 31.04 -2.99
CA ALA A 532 -0.90 30.22 -3.82
C ALA A 532 -1.34 28.76 -3.69
N ILE A 533 -1.88 28.17 -4.76
CA ILE A 533 -2.52 26.84 -4.72
C ILE A 533 -1.60 25.74 -4.15
N ASP A 534 -0.29 25.86 -4.39
CA ASP A 534 0.72 24.89 -3.96
C ASP A 534 1.22 25.12 -2.51
N LYS A 535 0.76 26.18 -1.83
CA LYS A 535 1.21 26.58 -0.49
C LYS A 535 0.07 26.90 0.48
N LEU A 536 -1.16 26.53 0.12
CA LEU A 536 -2.35 26.76 0.93
C LEU A 536 -2.21 26.14 2.33
N GLN A 537 -2.47 26.93 3.36
CA GLN A 537 -2.62 26.45 4.73
C GLN A 537 -4.04 25.89 4.96
N PRO A 538 -4.25 24.96 5.91
CA PRO A 538 -5.57 24.39 6.19
C PRO A 538 -6.66 25.44 6.43
N GLU A 539 -6.34 26.54 7.11
CA GLU A 539 -7.27 27.64 7.39
C GLU A 539 -7.67 28.40 6.12
N GLU A 540 -6.76 28.52 5.15
CA GLU A 540 -7.03 29.15 3.86
C GLU A 540 -7.92 28.26 2.98
N VAL A 541 -7.74 26.94 3.06
CA VAL A 541 -8.62 25.97 2.37
C VAL A 541 -10.04 26.08 2.92
N ASP A 542 -10.20 26.05 4.26
CA ASP A 542 -11.50 26.24 4.92
C ASP A 542 -12.14 27.59 4.58
N PHE A 543 -11.36 28.67 4.50
CA PHE A 543 -11.84 29.97 4.05
C PHE A 543 -12.37 29.94 2.60
N LEU A 544 -11.61 29.36 1.67
CA LEU A 544 -12.03 29.26 0.27
C LEU A 544 -13.31 28.44 0.12
N GLU A 545 -13.42 27.32 0.84
CA GLU A 545 -14.62 26.48 0.83
C GLU A 545 -15.84 27.19 1.43
N LYS A 546 -15.66 27.98 2.49
CA LYS A 546 -16.72 28.86 3.04
C LYS A 546 -17.17 29.92 2.04
N CYS A 547 -16.28 30.37 1.16
CA CYS A 547 -16.62 31.25 0.03
C CYS A 547 -17.25 30.51 -1.16
N GLY A 548 -17.44 29.18 -1.08
CA GLY A 548 -17.96 28.36 -2.17
C GLY A 548 -16.93 27.99 -3.23
N ILE A 549 -15.64 28.20 -2.97
CA ILE A 549 -14.54 27.84 -3.89
C ILE A 549 -13.95 26.51 -3.45
N TYR A 550 -14.13 25.46 -4.25
CA TYR A 550 -13.62 24.13 -3.93
C TYR A 550 -12.25 23.92 -4.56
N LEU A 551 -11.26 23.59 -3.73
CA LEU A 551 -9.86 23.46 -4.14
C LEU A 551 -9.70 22.39 -5.25
N GLU A 552 -10.49 21.33 -5.22
CA GLU A 552 -10.45 20.24 -6.20
C GLU A 552 -10.85 20.71 -7.61
N TYR A 553 -11.85 21.58 -7.74
CA TYR A 553 -12.22 22.16 -9.04
C TYR A 553 -11.22 23.20 -9.52
N VAL A 554 -10.64 23.98 -8.61
CA VAL A 554 -9.54 24.91 -8.93
C VAL A 554 -8.32 24.13 -9.45
N LYS A 555 -7.97 23.01 -8.81
CA LYS A 555 -6.92 22.09 -9.28
C LYS A 555 -7.26 21.53 -10.67
N LEU A 556 -8.50 21.10 -10.89
CA LEU A 556 -8.96 20.57 -12.18
C LEU A 556 -8.88 21.62 -13.30
N THR A 557 -9.18 22.88 -12.99
CA THR A 557 -9.06 24.03 -13.92
C THR A 557 -7.61 24.28 -14.33
N ARG A 558 -6.65 24.06 -13.42
CA ARG A 558 -5.21 24.20 -13.67
C ARG A 558 -4.65 23.10 -14.58
N ILE A 559 -5.29 21.94 -14.67
CA ILE A 559 -4.76 20.80 -15.44
C ILE A 559 -4.80 21.12 -16.93
N GLU A 560 -3.68 20.82 -17.59
CA GLU A 560 -3.51 20.87 -19.04
C GLU A 560 -3.34 19.44 -19.54
N ASN A 561 -4.41 18.89 -20.11
CA ASN A 561 -4.46 17.52 -20.61
C ASN A 561 -5.42 17.46 -21.79
N SER A 562 -4.96 16.95 -22.93
CA SER A 562 -5.75 16.88 -24.16
C SER A 562 -6.95 15.94 -24.05
N ASP A 563 -6.84 14.83 -23.32
CA ASP A 563 -7.97 13.93 -23.06
C ASP A 563 -9.03 14.55 -22.14
N LEU A 564 -8.60 15.41 -21.21
CA LEU A 564 -9.51 16.17 -20.36
C LEU A 564 -10.26 17.24 -21.16
N GLU A 565 -9.57 17.97 -22.04
CA GLU A 565 -10.21 18.91 -22.96
C GLU A 565 -11.20 18.20 -23.90
N ASN A 566 -10.87 17.00 -24.38
CA ASN A 566 -11.80 16.19 -25.17
C ASN A 566 -13.08 15.85 -24.40
N ILE A 567 -12.96 15.55 -23.11
CA ILE A 567 -14.12 15.34 -22.23
C ILE A 567 -14.93 16.63 -22.11
N TYR A 568 -14.28 17.79 -21.95
CA TYR A 568 -14.98 19.08 -21.86
C TYR A 568 -15.74 19.43 -23.14
N ILE A 569 -15.13 19.27 -24.30
CA ILE A 569 -15.79 19.51 -25.60
C ILE A 569 -17.04 18.64 -25.73
N ASN A 570 -16.89 17.34 -25.48
CA ASN A 570 -18.00 16.38 -25.59
C ASN A 570 -19.05 16.52 -24.46
N CYS A 571 -18.87 17.44 -23.50
CA CYS A 571 -19.94 17.80 -22.56
C CYS A 571 -21.02 18.67 -23.20
N PHE A 572 -20.70 19.43 -24.26
CA PHE A 572 -21.60 20.37 -24.95
C PHE A 572 -22.23 19.83 -26.23
N GLU A 573 -21.76 18.69 -26.73
CA GLU A 573 -22.34 18.03 -27.89
C GLU A 573 -23.58 17.22 -27.49
N ASP A 574 -24.64 17.29 -28.29
CA ASP A 574 -25.80 16.42 -28.14
C ASP A 574 -25.32 14.97 -28.29
N GLY A 575 -25.63 14.13 -27.31
CA GLY A 575 -24.96 12.84 -27.00
C GLY A 575 -24.93 11.74 -28.07
N ASN A 576 -25.18 12.07 -29.34
CA ASN A 576 -25.15 11.18 -30.50
C ASN A 576 -23.87 11.32 -31.35
N VAL A 577 -23.09 12.41 -31.23
CA VAL A 577 -21.87 12.61 -32.03
C VAL A 577 -20.68 12.83 -31.11
N VAL A 578 -19.74 11.88 -31.09
CA VAL A 578 -18.47 12.04 -30.37
C VAL A 578 -17.50 12.82 -31.26
N VAL A 579 -17.11 14.01 -30.80
CA VAL A 579 -16.06 14.80 -31.44
C VAL A 579 -14.71 14.19 -31.10
N LYS A 580 -14.06 13.61 -32.10
CA LYS A 580 -12.68 13.11 -32.01
C LYS A 580 -11.74 14.22 -32.44
N THR A 581 -11.00 14.78 -31.49
CA THR A 581 -9.94 15.74 -31.77
C THR A 581 -8.77 15.08 -32.50
N ARG A 582 -7.97 15.86 -33.24
CA ARG A 582 -6.86 15.32 -34.07
C ARG A 582 -5.70 14.73 -33.25
N THR A 583 -5.74 14.85 -31.92
CA THR A 583 -4.65 14.51 -30.99
C THR A 583 -4.34 13.01 -30.85
N ASN A 584 -5.24 12.10 -31.25
CA ASN A 584 -5.06 10.65 -30.99
C ASN A 584 -3.89 9.99 -31.73
N ASN A 585 -3.40 10.55 -32.84
CA ASN A 585 -2.30 9.96 -33.62
C ASN A 585 -0.90 10.45 -33.19
N ILE A 586 -0.79 11.51 -32.37
CA ILE A 586 0.48 12.22 -32.11
C ILE A 586 1.04 11.96 -30.70
N LYS A 587 0.24 11.39 -29.77
CA LYS A 587 0.62 11.11 -28.36
C LYS A 587 1.96 10.37 -28.17
N LYS A 588 2.47 9.67 -29.19
CA LYS A 588 3.73 8.90 -29.10
C LYS A 588 5.03 9.68 -29.37
N LYS A 589 4.99 10.91 -29.92
CA LYS A 589 6.23 11.63 -30.31
C LYS A 589 6.59 12.87 -29.49
N TYR A 590 5.65 13.45 -28.73
CA TYR A 590 5.88 14.67 -27.95
C TYR A 590 5.72 14.38 -26.46
N ILE A 591 6.77 13.81 -25.87
CA ILE A 591 6.89 13.56 -24.43
C ILE A 591 6.77 14.89 -23.67
N LYS A 592 6.05 14.92 -22.55
CA LYS A 592 6.07 16.03 -21.57
C LYS A 592 7.50 16.55 -21.39
N ARG A 593 7.83 17.70 -21.96
CA ARG A 593 9.20 18.22 -21.93
C ARG A 593 9.37 19.05 -20.68
N ASN A 594 10.11 18.49 -19.73
CA ASN A 594 10.60 19.24 -18.58
C ASN A 594 11.88 19.95 -18.98
N ILE A 595 11.73 21.12 -19.61
CA ILE A 595 12.80 21.86 -20.22
C ILE A 595 13.30 22.88 -19.18
N GLY A 596 14.49 22.68 -18.60
CA GLY A 596 15.05 23.66 -17.64
C GLY A 596 14.35 23.72 -16.27
N GLY A 597 13.52 22.73 -15.92
CA GLY A 597 12.62 22.79 -14.76
C GLY A 597 11.27 23.48 -15.07
N TYR A 598 11.07 23.93 -16.31
CA TYR A 598 9.80 24.44 -16.80
C TYR A 598 9.03 23.31 -17.49
N LYS A 599 7.77 23.10 -17.08
CA LYS A 599 6.85 22.21 -17.80
C LYS A 599 6.23 23.00 -18.93
N TYR A 600 6.61 22.72 -20.17
CA TYR A 600 5.92 23.29 -21.32
C TYR A 600 4.57 22.59 -21.50
N PRO A 601 3.48 23.33 -21.71
CA PRO A 601 2.21 22.71 -22.05
C PRO A 601 2.38 21.98 -23.37
N PRO A 602 1.79 20.78 -23.54
CA PRO A 602 1.64 20.21 -24.87
C PRO A 602 0.83 21.19 -25.73
N VAL A 603 1.31 21.51 -26.93
CA VAL A 603 0.63 22.43 -27.86
C VAL A 603 -0.77 21.94 -28.23
N GLU A 604 -1.00 20.64 -28.10
CA GLU A 604 -2.31 19.98 -28.22
C GLU A 604 -3.38 20.60 -27.30
N PHE A 605 -2.99 21.19 -26.17
CA PHE A 605 -3.91 21.84 -25.24
C PHE A 605 -4.61 23.05 -25.88
N THR A 606 -3.87 23.88 -26.62
CA THR A 606 -4.42 25.08 -27.25
C THR A 606 -4.96 24.83 -28.66
N GLN A 607 -4.68 23.67 -29.26
CA GLN A 607 -5.24 23.26 -30.55
C GLN A 607 -6.77 23.29 -30.56
N ASN A 608 -7.41 22.77 -29.51
CA ASN A 608 -8.87 22.70 -29.40
C ASN A 608 -9.51 24.09 -29.40
N LEU A 609 -8.82 25.09 -28.84
CA LEU A 609 -9.28 26.46 -28.88
C LEU A 609 -9.36 26.97 -30.33
N VAL A 610 -8.41 26.59 -31.18
CA VAL A 610 -8.42 26.94 -32.62
C VAL A 610 -9.45 26.14 -33.41
N GLU A 611 -9.63 24.85 -33.09
CA GLU A 611 -10.58 23.99 -33.81
C GLU A 611 -12.04 24.38 -33.56
N PHE A 612 -12.37 24.71 -32.30
CA PHE A 612 -13.75 24.93 -31.87
C PHE A 612 -14.08 26.40 -31.58
N GLY A 613 -13.09 27.29 -31.47
CA GLY A 613 -13.29 28.71 -31.16
C GLY A 613 -13.66 28.99 -29.70
N TYR A 614 -13.44 28.03 -28.80
CA TYR A 614 -13.76 28.15 -27.38
C TYR A 614 -12.63 27.62 -26.50
N MET A 615 -12.40 28.31 -25.38
CA MET A 615 -11.65 27.77 -24.25
C MET A 615 -12.61 27.07 -23.29
N TYR A 616 -12.24 25.91 -22.76
CA TYR A 616 -13.06 25.14 -21.82
C TYR A 616 -12.44 25.14 -20.41
N ALA A 617 -13.29 25.08 -19.40
CA ALA A 617 -12.88 25.01 -18.00
C ALA A 617 -13.96 24.36 -17.13
N VAL A 618 -13.58 23.94 -15.94
CA VAL A 618 -14.54 23.57 -14.89
C VAL A 618 -14.79 24.80 -14.01
N CYS A 619 -16.05 25.13 -13.77
CA CYS A 619 -16.40 26.21 -12.88
C CYS A 619 -15.91 25.89 -11.45
N PRO A 620 -15.09 26.74 -10.84
CA PRO A 620 -14.51 26.48 -9.52
C PRO A 620 -15.54 26.46 -8.37
N LEU A 621 -16.74 27.02 -8.61
CA LEU A 621 -17.85 27.04 -7.65
C LEU A 621 -18.78 25.84 -7.82
N SER A 622 -19.20 25.55 -9.05
CA SER A 622 -20.27 24.58 -9.31
C SER A 622 -19.78 23.21 -9.76
N GLY A 623 -18.53 23.10 -10.22
CA GLY A 623 -18.00 21.90 -10.86
C GLY A 623 -18.54 21.63 -12.27
N GLN A 624 -19.39 22.51 -12.81
CA GLN A 624 -19.90 22.37 -14.18
C GLN A 624 -18.82 22.70 -15.21
N VAL A 625 -18.80 21.98 -16.33
CA VAL A 625 -17.97 22.36 -17.46
C VAL A 625 -18.61 23.58 -18.12
N VAL A 626 -17.82 24.63 -18.30
CA VAL A 626 -18.17 25.89 -18.96
C VAL A 626 -17.21 26.13 -20.12
N ARG A 627 -17.65 26.93 -21.10
CA ARG A 627 -16.83 27.33 -22.24
C ARG A 627 -16.88 28.84 -22.44
N SER A 628 -15.85 29.41 -23.04
CA SER A 628 -15.74 30.84 -23.31
C SER A 628 -15.08 31.12 -24.66
N ASN A 629 -15.62 32.09 -25.37
CA ASN A 629 -15.00 32.75 -26.53
C ASN A 629 -14.69 34.23 -26.23
N THR A 630 -14.56 34.60 -24.96
CA THR A 630 -14.33 35.98 -24.52
C THR A 630 -12.95 36.08 -23.87
N SER A 631 -12.12 36.99 -24.40
CA SER A 631 -10.73 37.17 -23.98
C SER A 631 -10.34 38.64 -23.90
N PHE A 632 -9.36 38.95 -23.06
CA PHE A 632 -8.75 40.27 -22.94
C PHE A 632 -7.24 40.17 -23.12
N TYR A 633 -6.68 41.03 -23.97
CA TYR A 633 -5.25 41.08 -24.26
C TYR A 633 -4.57 42.25 -23.54
N LEU A 634 -3.64 41.93 -22.63
CA LEU A 634 -3.00 42.88 -21.73
C LEU A 634 -1.47 42.94 -21.93
N PRO A 635 -0.81 43.99 -21.39
CA PRO A 635 0.64 44.13 -21.42
C PRO A 635 1.41 42.86 -21.09
N ARG A 636 2.52 42.65 -21.80
CA ARG A 636 3.40 41.47 -21.67
C ARG A 636 2.69 40.16 -21.97
N LEU A 637 1.92 40.06 -23.06
CA LEU A 637 1.32 38.79 -23.51
C LEU A 637 0.41 38.11 -22.48
N ASN A 638 -0.27 38.89 -21.64
CA ASN A 638 -1.26 38.33 -20.73
C ASN A 638 -2.59 38.22 -21.47
N ILE A 639 -3.10 37.00 -21.61
CA ILE A 639 -4.43 36.75 -22.17
C ILE A 639 -5.32 36.28 -21.02
N ILE A 640 -6.41 37.01 -20.79
CA ILE A 640 -7.36 36.72 -19.72
C ILE A 640 -8.67 36.26 -20.33
N TYR A 641 -9.06 35.03 -20.04
CA TYR A 641 -10.29 34.42 -20.56
C TYR A 641 -11.42 34.57 -19.53
N ARG A 642 -12.57 35.10 -19.96
CA ARG A 642 -13.74 35.34 -19.10
C ARG A 642 -14.73 34.20 -19.23
N PHE A 643 -15.09 33.55 -18.13
CA PHE A 643 -16.07 32.47 -18.11
C PHE A 643 -17.31 32.90 -17.36
N GLU A 644 -18.48 32.51 -17.88
CA GLU A 644 -19.77 32.61 -17.20
C GLU A 644 -20.16 31.23 -16.68
N GLY A 645 -20.11 31.05 -15.36
CA GLY A 645 -20.65 29.88 -14.67
C GLY A 645 -21.80 30.27 -13.75
N GLU A 646 -21.82 29.73 -12.53
CA GLU A 646 -22.70 30.29 -11.47
C GLU A 646 -22.32 31.73 -11.11
N GLU A 647 -21.02 32.06 -11.25
CA GLU A 647 -20.46 33.40 -11.14
C GLU A 647 -19.47 33.60 -12.28
N VAL A 648 -19.18 34.87 -12.61
CA VAL A 648 -18.10 35.20 -13.53
C VAL A 648 -16.75 34.86 -12.89
N PHE A 649 -15.88 34.22 -13.65
CA PHE A 649 -14.50 34.00 -13.25
C PHE A 649 -13.55 34.13 -14.44
N TYR A 650 -12.29 34.40 -14.15
CA TYR A 650 -11.27 34.64 -15.15
C TYR A 650 -10.12 33.65 -15.02
N ILE A 651 -9.68 33.09 -16.14
CA ILE A 651 -8.44 32.32 -16.23
C ILE A 651 -7.38 33.21 -16.88
N ILE A 652 -6.29 33.43 -16.16
CA ILE A 652 -5.16 34.22 -16.66
C ILE A 652 -4.14 33.26 -17.27
N VAL A 653 -3.73 33.53 -18.51
CA VAL A 653 -2.64 32.83 -19.21
C VAL A 653 -1.48 33.82 -19.40
N ASN A 654 -0.26 33.40 -19.03
CA ASN A 654 0.90 34.30 -18.92
C ASN A 654 2.03 34.00 -19.94
N ASP A 655 2.97 34.95 -19.98
CA ASP A 655 3.93 35.31 -21.03
C ASP A 655 5.03 34.29 -21.40
N PHE A 656 5.51 33.49 -20.47
CA PHE A 656 6.75 32.74 -20.70
C PHE A 656 6.57 31.45 -21.51
N ILE A 657 5.39 30.81 -21.38
CA ILE A 657 5.15 29.45 -21.89
C ILE A 657 3.69 29.17 -22.29
N GLY A 658 2.82 30.18 -22.22
CA GLY A 658 1.39 29.98 -22.50
C GLY A 658 0.63 29.16 -21.45
N LEU A 659 1.18 29.02 -20.23
CA LEU A 659 0.53 28.29 -19.14
C LEU A 659 -0.56 29.11 -18.44
N LYS A 660 -1.59 28.41 -17.93
CA LYS A 660 -2.53 28.98 -16.95
C LYS A 660 -1.76 29.47 -15.72
N ALA A 661 -1.77 30.78 -15.50
CA ALA A 661 -1.08 31.47 -14.41
C ALA A 661 -1.91 31.52 -13.12
N GLY A 662 -3.22 31.60 -13.25
CA GLY A 662 -4.12 31.64 -12.09
C GLY A 662 -5.58 31.84 -12.46
N LEU A 663 -6.40 31.86 -11.42
CA LEU A 663 -7.84 32.01 -11.46
C LEU A 663 -8.24 33.23 -10.65
N TYR A 664 -9.07 34.11 -11.20
CA TYR A 664 -9.59 35.29 -10.51
C TYR A 664 -11.12 35.29 -10.47
N ILE A 665 -11.70 35.53 -9.29
CA ILE A 665 -13.15 35.58 -9.08
C ILE A 665 -13.51 37.00 -8.63
N PRO A 666 -14.07 37.84 -9.52
CA PRO A 666 -14.31 39.27 -9.29
C PRO A 666 -15.19 39.56 -8.09
N LYS A 667 -16.34 38.89 -8.00
CA LYS A 667 -17.35 39.11 -6.95
C LYS A 667 -16.80 38.91 -5.54
N LEU A 668 -15.85 37.99 -5.39
CA LEU A 668 -15.19 37.70 -4.12
C LEU A 668 -13.88 38.48 -3.94
N ASN A 669 -13.39 39.12 -5.01
CA ASN A 669 -12.07 39.72 -5.11
C ASN A 669 -10.94 38.78 -4.65
N ILE A 670 -11.00 37.53 -5.12
CA ILE A 670 -10.05 36.46 -4.79
C ILE A 670 -9.26 36.05 -6.02
N TYR A 671 -7.94 36.06 -5.92
CA TYR A 671 -7.00 35.53 -6.91
C TYR A 671 -6.28 34.28 -6.37
N ILE A 672 -6.34 33.18 -7.13
CA ILE A 672 -5.64 31.94 -6.82
C ILE A 672 -4.56 31.73 -7.87
N ALA A 673 -3.30 31.91 -7.45
CA ALA A 673 -2.13 31.72 -8.29
C ALA A 673 -1.79 30.23 -8.45
N PHE A 674 -1.55 29.81 -9.69
CA PHE A 674 -1.09 28.47 -10.05
C PHE A 674 0.44 28.35 -10.07
N GLY A 675 1.16 29.42 -9.77
CA GLY A 675 2.62 29.49 -9.78
C GLY A 675 3.16 30.81 -9.21
N LYS A 676 4.35 31.22 -9.66
CA LYS A 676 5.06 32.43 -9.18
C LYS A 676 4.57 33.74 -9.82
N THR A 677 3.27 33.89 -10.05
CA THR A 677 2.70 35.12 -10.64
C THR A 677 2.46 36.21 -9.60
N THR A 678 2.56 37.46 -10.03
CA THR A 678 2.32 38.63 -9.20
C THR A 678 0.91 39.17 -9.40
N ASN A 679 0.29 39.59 -8.30
CA ASN A 679 -1.08 40.16 -8.26
C ASN A 679 -1.25 41.44 -9.09
N ASN A 680 -0.14 42.02 -9.53
CA ASN A 680 -0.11 43.27 -10.29
C ASN A 680 -0.88 43.18 -11.61
N ILE A 681 -1.01 41.97 -12.20
CA ILE A 681 -1.78 41.78 -13.43
C ILE A 681 -3.29 42.02 -13.22
N ILE A 682 -3.83 41.66 -12.05
CA ILE A 682 -5.26 41.81 -11.76
C ILE A 682 -5.62 43.29 -11.62
N TYR A 683 -4.80 44.07 -10.91
CA TYR A 683 -5.03 45.52 -10.78
C TYR A 683 -4.96 46.22 -12.14
N LYS A 684 -4.00 45.84 -12.99
CA LYS A 684 -3.93 46.34 -14.37
C LYS A 684 -5.15 45.94 -15.19
N PHE A 685 -5.59 44.69 -15.08
CA PHE A 685 -6.79 44.22 -15.75
C PHE A 685 -8.04 45.00 -15.34
N GLN A 686 -8.26 45.18 -14.04
CA GLN A 686 -9.35 46.01 -13.51
C GLN A 686 -9.27 47.44 -14.04
N THR A 687 -8.07 48.02 -14.06
CA THR A 687 -7.84 49.38 -14.59
C THR A 687 -8.22 49.47 -16.06
N TYR A 688 -7.74 48.56 -16.91
CA TYR A 688 -8.02 48.55 -18.35
C TYR A 688 -9.51 48.33 -18.63
N VAL A 689 -10.16 47.42 -17.92
CA VAL A 689 -11.59 47.13 -18.10
C VAL A 689 -12.45 48.33 -17.70
N VAL A 690 -12.19 48.95 -16.55
CA VAL A 690 -12.97 50.12 -16.09
C VAL A 690 -12.68 51.35 -16.94
N ASN A 691 -11.43 51.59 -17.33
CA ASN A 691 -11.04 52.74 -18.15
C ASN A 691 -11.66 52.68 -19.57
N ASN A 692 -11.98 51.48 -20.05
CA ASN A 692 -12.55 51.25 -21.38
C ASN A 692 -13.92 50.57 -21.32
N TRP A 693 -14.70 50.86 -20.27
CA TRP A 693 -15.92 50.12 -19.96
C TRP A 693 -16.95 50.09 -21.09
N GLN A 694 -17.03 51.14 -21.92
CA GLN A 694 -17.93 51.20 -23.08
C GLN A 694 -17.56 50.15 -24.13
N ASP A 695 -16.28 50.17 -24.56
CA ASP A 695 -15.75 49.18 -25.49
C ASP A 695 -15.88 47.75 -24.91
N VAL A 696 -15.70 47.58 -23.59
CA VAL A 696 -15.89 46.29 -22.93
C VAL A 696 -17.36 45.85 -22.90
N ARG A 697 -18.29 46.73 -22.57
CA ARG A 697 -19.73 46.45 -22.58
C ARG A 697 -20.18 46.02 -23.98
N ASP A 698 -19.80 46.80 -25.00
CA ASP A 698 -20.17 46.53 -26.39
C ASP A 698 -19.52 45.23 -26.88
N TYR A 699 -18.27 44.98 -26.49
CA TYR A 699 -17.62 43.70 -26.71
C TYR A 699 -18.40 42.57 -26.06
N LEU A 700 -18.71 42.63 -24.76
CA LEU A 700 -19.42 41.57 -24.03
C LEU A 700 -20.83 41.29 -24.58
N GLY A 701 -21.53 42.29 -25.12
CA GLY A 701 -22.84 42.12 -25.75
C GLY A 701 -22.83 41.38 -27.09
N ASN A 702 -21.67 41.25 -27.75
CA ASN A 702 -21.56 40.58 -29.05
C ASN A 702 -21.15 39.11 -28.89
N VAL A 703 -21.88 38.20 -29.55
CA VAL A 703 -21.60 36.75 -29.54
C VAL A 703 -20.66 36.29 -30.66
N ASN A 704 -20.55 37.06 -31.74
CA ASN A 704 -19.71 36.73 -32.89
C ASN A 704 -18.28 37.24 -32.65
N ARG A 705 -17.31 36.32 -32.71
CA ARG A 705 -15.91 36.61 -32.43
C ARG A 705 -15.03 36.18 -33.58
N SER A 706 -14.03 36.99 -33.90
CA SER A 706 -12.95 36.58 -34.82
C SER A 706 -11.79 36.03 -34.01
N LEU A 707 -11.30 34.86 -34.38
CA LEU A 707 -10.21 34.17 -33.71
C LEU A 707 -8.87 34.80 -34.10
N VAL A 708 -8.09 35.26 -33.12
CA VAL A 708 -6.86 36.02 -33.37
C VAL A 708 -5.65 35.43 -32.66
N GLU A 709 -4.61 35.12 -33.44
CA GLU A 709 -3.32 34.67 -32.92
C GLU A 709 -2.38 35.86 -32.69
N ILE A 710 -1.88 35.99 -31.46
CA ILE A 710 -0.91 37.04 -31.08
C ILE A 710 0.51 36.51 -31.21
N TYR A 711 1.38 37.22 -31.96
CA TYR A 711 2.79 36.85 -32.09
C TYR A 711 3.73 38.06 -32.00
N GLY A 712 5.00 37.84 -31.66
CA GLY A 712 6.06 38.85 -31.80
C GLY A 712 5.96 40.05 -30.86
N ALA A 713 5.28 39.91 -29.71
CA ALA A 713 5.14 41.01 -28.75
C ALA A 713 6.37 41.19 -27.83
N MET A 714 7.22 40.18 -27.68
CA MET A 714 8.39 40.22 -26.78
C MET A 714 9.71 40.44 -27.53
N ARG A 715 10.60 41.25 -26.94
CA ARG A 715 11.91 41.67 -27.52
C ARG A 715 12.98 40.57 -27.60
N ASN A 716 12.73 39.39 -27.03
CA ASN A 716 13.78 38.40 -26.81
C ASN A 716 13.71 37.30 -27.88
N LEU A 717 14.70 37.37 -28.79
CA LEU A 717 15.02 36.42 -29.86
C LEU A 717 15.26 34.96 -29.43
N GLY A 718 15.37 34.71 -28.12
CA GLY A 718 15.43 33.37 -27.58
C GLY A 718 14.07 32.71 -27.60
N HIS A 719 13.68 32.09 -26.49
CA HIS A 719 12.52 31.20 -26.47
C HIS A 719 11.20 31.84 -26.94
N PHE A 720 10.94 33.14 -26.77
CA PHE A 720 9.64 33.72 -27.13
C PHE A 720 9.34 33.75 -28.63
N PHE A 721 10.28 34.26 -29.43
CA PHE A 721 10.07 34.34 -30.89
C PHE A 721 9.89 32.93 -31.48
N TRP A 722 10.75 31.99 -31.09
CA TRP A 722 10.65 30.62 -31.59
C TRP A 722 9.43 29.90 -31.05
N GLN A 723 8.97 30.21 -29.83
CA GLN A 723 7.73 29.66 -29.31
C GLN A 723 6.54 30.02 -30.20
N ASP A 724 6.42 31.30 -30.54
CA ASP A 724 5.34 31.79 -31.41
C ASP A 724 5.43 31.14 -32.81
N ILE A 725 6.63 31.14 -33.43
CA ILE A 725 6.82 30.58 -34.78
C ILE A 725 6.60 29.07 -34.82
N THR A 726 7.06 28.32 -33.81
CA THR A 726 6.84 26.87 -33.75
C THR A 726 5.39 26.52 -33.41
N GLY A 727 4.70 27.36 -32.63
CA GLY A 727 3.25 27.25 -32.42
C GLY A 727 2.44 27.48 -33.69
N ILE A 728 2.76 28.51 -34.47
CA ILE A 728 2.14 28.75 -35.79
C ILE A 728 2.50 27.61 -36.76
N TYR A 729 3.74 27.10 -36.72
CA TYR A 729 4.14 25.95 -37.52
C TYR A 729 3.35 24.69 -37.18
N TYR A 730 3.01 24.49 -35.90
CA TYR A 730 2.12 23.41 -35.51
C TYR A 730 0.74 23.54 -36.15
N LEU A 731 0.15 24.74 -36.13
CA LEU A 731 -1.13 24.98 -36.82
C LEU A 731 -1.03 24.69 -38.32
N TYR A 732 0.10 25.05 -38.95
CA TYR A 732 0.39 24.68 -40.33
C TYR A 732 0.39 23.16 -40.54
N GLU A 733 1.14 22.41 -39.73
CA GLU A 733 1.21 20.94 -39.85
C GLU A 733 -0.13 20.26 -39.59
N GLN A 734 -0.96 20.84 -38.73
CA GLN A 734 -2.30 20.35 -38.46
C GLN A 734 -3.34 20.83 -39.48
N ASN A 735 -3.00 21.62 -40.51
CA ASN A 735 -3.98 22.24 -41.42
C ASN A 735 -5.05 23.05 -40.68
N LEU A 736 -4.62 23.91 -39.74
CA LEU A 736 -5.49 24.77 -38.93
C LEU A 736 -5.23 26.27 -39.13
N LEU A 737 -4.26 26.67 -39.96
CA LEU A 737 -3.99 28.10 -40.22
C LEU A 737 -5.22 28.85 -40.75
N GLU A 738 -6.04 28.20 -41.59
CA GLU A 738 -7.24 28.82 -42.16
C GLU A 738 -8.30 29.20 -41.13
N LYS A 739 -8.31 28.53 -39.97
CA LYS A 739 -9.23 28.76 -38.85
C LYS A 739 -8.89 30.02 -38.07
N ILE A 740 -7.68 30.54 -38.19
CA ILE A 740 -7.30 31.82 -37.61
C ILE A 740 -7.80 32.93 -38.55
N ASP A 741 -8.58 33.85 -38.01
CA ASP A 741 -9.12 34.98 -38.78
C ASP A 741 -8.05 36.04 -38.99
N TYR A 742 -7.28 36.37 -37.93
CA TYR A 742 -6.18 37.34 -38.00
C TYR A 742 -4.95 36.90 -37.20
N PHE A 743 -3.78 37.29 -37.68
CA PHE A 743 -2.50 37.19 -36.97
C PHE A 743 -2.04 38.60 -36.61
N CYS A 744 -2.05 38.91 -35.32
CA CYS A 744 -1.69 40.24 -34.82
C CYS A 744 -0.24 40.25 -34.34
N GLY A 745 0.64 40.91 -35.10
CA GLY A 745 2.07 41.01 -34.83
C GLY A 745 2.44 42.22 -33.97
N GLY A 746 3.27 42.02 -32.95
CA GLY A 746 3.80 43.08 -32.09
C GLY A 746 5.07 43.77 -32.62
N ASP A 747 5.75 44.54 -31.78
CA ASP A 747 6.92 45.37 -32.14
C ASP A 747 8.19 44.58 -32.51
N ASN A 748 8.22 43.27 -32.23
CA ASN A 748 9.43 42.46 -32.27
C ASN A 748 9.31 41.33 -33.29
N GLN A 749 8.87 41.70 -34.48
CA GLN A 749 8.82 40.82 -35.64
C GLN A 749 10.21 40.69 -36.23
N HIS A 750 10.99 39.80 -35.62
CA HIS A 750 12.38 39.54 -35.97
C HIS A 750 12.57 39.00 -37.40
N LEU A 751 11.55 38.31 -37.92
CA LEU A 751 11.39 37.94 -39.33
C LEU A 751 9.94 38.21 -39.73
N ASN A 752 9.71 38.52 -41.01
CA ASN A 752 8.37 38.65 -41.55
C ASN A 752 7.67 37.29 -41.52
N LEU A 753 6.50 37.22 -40.88
CA LEU A 753 5.72 35.99 -40.75
C LEU A 753 5.34 35.40 -42.12
N LEU A 754 4.97 36.24 -43.08
CA LEU A 754 4.61 35.83 -44.44
C LEU A 754 5.78 35.22 -45.20
N SER A 755 7.01 35.61 -44.89
CA SER A 755 8.20 35.00 -45.49
C SER A 755 8.42 33.56 -45.01
N ILE A 756 7.97 33.23 -43.80
CA ILE A 756 8.05 31.88 -43.22
C ILE A 756 6.80 31.05 -43.59
N PHE A 757 5.64 31.70 -43.65
CA PHE A 757 4.33 31.11 -43.91
C PHE A 757 3.61 31.87 -45.04
N PRO A 758 4.04 31.67 -46.31
CA PRO A 758 3.37 32.29 -47.46
C PRO A 758 1.93 31.79 -47.66
N GLU A 759 1.54 30.72 -46.95
CA GLU A 759 0.17 30.20 -46.95
C GLU A 759 -0.82 31.11 -46.22
N ILE A 760 -0.34 32.03 -45.37
CA ILE A 760 -1.20 32.99 -44.68
C ILE A 760 -1.52 34.14 -45.64
N PRO A 761 -2.80 34.43 -45.92
CA PRO A 761 -3.18 35.60 -46.72
C PRO A 761 -2.72 36.90 -46.07
N GLU A 762 -2.15 37.82 -46.86
CA GLU A 762 -1.62 39.09 -46.36
C GLU A 762 -2.66 39.94 -45.62
N ASN A 763 -3.92 39.91 -46.07
CA ASN A 763 -5.04 40.62 -45.44
C ASN A 763 -5.42 40.08 -44.05
N LYS A 764 -4.92 38.90 -43.65
CA LYS A 764 -5.07 38.36 -42.30
C LYS A 764 -3.98 38.84 -41.33
N ILE A 765 -2.95 39.54 -41.80
CA ILE A 765 -1.89 40.06 -40.93
C ILE A 765 -2.24 41.47 -40.46
N LEU A 766 -2.33 41.66 -39.14
CA LEU A 766 -2.51 42.96 -38.51
C LEU A 766 -1.26 43.36 -37.75
N ASN A 767 -0.74 44.56 -38.04
CA ASN A 767 0.43 45.09 -37.37
C ASN A 767 0.02 45.96 -36.18
N MET A 768 0.45 45.58 -34.99
CA MET A 768 0.27 46.36 -33.75
C MET A 768 1.57 47.05 -33.29
N SER A 769 2.60 47.03 -34.13
CA SER A 769 3.85 47.74 -33.84
C SER A 769 3.56 49.21 -33.58
N GLU A 770 4.30 49.79 -32.63
CA GLU A 770 4.21 51.21 -32.25
C GLU A 770 2.92 51.61 -31.53
N MET A 771 1.89 50.76 -31.51
CA MET A 771 0.69 50.98 -30.68
C MET A 771 1.03 50.83 -29.20
N SER A 772 0.53 51.76 -28.38
CA SER A 772 0.49 51.64 -26.93
C SER A 772 -0.34 50.43 -26.50
N TRP A 773 -0.14 49.96 -25.26
CA TRP A 773 -0.91 48.83 -24.76
C TRP A 773 -2.41 49.11 -24.62
N GLU A 774 -2.78 50.35 -24.36
CA GLU A 774 -4.18 50.78 -24.30
C GLU A 774 -4.84 50.71 -25.69
N GLU A 775 -4.13 51.18 -26.73
CA GLU A 775 -4.61 51.09 -28.12
C GLU A 775 -4.75 49.64 -28.57
N ARG A 776 -3.81 48.75 -28.21
CA ARG A 776 -3.92 47.32 -28.48
C ARG A 776 -5.13 46.71 -27.79
N PHE A 777 -5.37 47.06 -26.52
CA PHE A 777 -6.54 46.58 -25.78
C PHE A 777 -7.85 46.99 -26.46
N ARG A 778 -8.00 48.28 -26.82
CA ARG A 778 -9.18 48.79 -27.54
C ARG A 778 -9.34 48.17 -28.93
N LEU A 779 -8.25 47.94 -29.66
CA LEU A 779 -8.27 47.29 -30.97
C LEU A 779 -8.92 45.90 -30.88
N MET A 780 -8.56 45.11 -29.87
CA MET A 780 -9.14 43.77 -29.68
C MET A 780 -10.64 43.84 -29.39
N LEU A 781 -11.07 44.76 -28.53
CA LEU A 781 -12.48 44.91 -28.17
C LEU A 781 -13.33 45.37 -29.36
N LYS A 782 -12.92 46.43 -30.04
CA LYS A 782 -13.68 47.04 -31.14
C LYS A 782 -13.87 46.10 -32.33
N ASN A 783 -12.92 45.21 -32.58
CA ASN A 783 -13.01 44.22 -33.65
C ASN A 783 -13.60 42.87 -33.19
N ASN A 784 -14.09 42.77 -31.96
CA ASN A 784 -14.64 41.53 -31.40
C ASN A 784 -13.66 40.35 -31.47
N PHE A 785 -12.39 40.60 -31.19
CA PHE A 785 -11.34 39.59 -31.28
C PHE A 785 -11.36 38.66 -30.06
N PHE A 786 -11.25 37.36 -30.34
CA PHE A 786 -10.95 36.33 -29.36
C PHE A 786 -9.48 35.96 -29.50
N CYS A 787 -8.66 36.54 -28.63
CA CYS A 787 -7.22 36.45 -28.65
C CYS A 787 -6.74 35.13 -28.05
N LEU A 788 -5.76 34.53 -28.71
CA LEU A 788 -4.99 33.40 -28.20
C LEU A 788 -3.51 33.58 -28.53
N ARG A 789 -2.69 32.69 -27.97
CA ARG A 789 -1.28 32.57 -28.30
C ARG A 789 -0.90 31.10 -28.28
N ILE A 790 -0.63 30.53 -29.44
CA ILE A 790 -0.12 29.17 -29.58
C ILE A 790 1.41 29.20 -29.46
N THR A 791 1.93 28.44 -28.50
CA THR A 791 3.39 28.33 -28.29
C THR A 791 3.81 26.88 -28.25
N ASP A 792 4.71 26.45 -29.16
CA ASP A 792 5.47 25.21 -29.01
C ASP A 792 6.89 25.53 -28.51
N ALA A 793 7.67 24.52 -28.16
CA ALA A 793 9.10 24.66 -27.91
C ALA A 793 9.92 23.71 -28.79
N PHE A 794 9.29 22.90 -29.66
CA PHE A 794 10.03 22.00 -30.54
C PHE A 794 10.43 22.64 -31.86
N ILE A 795 11.70 22.50 -32.21
CA ILE A 795 12.24 22.92 -33.49
C ILE A 795 12.53 21.66 -34.30
N LYS A 796 11.64 21.39 -35.25
CA LYS A 796 11.85 20.39 -36.30
C LYS A 796 12.83 20.90 -37.35
N LYS A 797 13.50 19.98 -38.03
CA LYS A 797 14.35 20.31 -39.18
C LYS A 797 13.55 21.02 -40.29
N SER A 798 12.28 20.67 -40.46
CA SER A 798 11.38 21.27 -41.46
C SER A 798 11.10 22.76 -41.22
N ILE A 799 10.79 23.17 -39.98
CA ILE A 799 10.61 24.60 -39.64
C ILE A 799 11.94 25.34 -39.66
N GLY A 800 13.04 24.72 -39.19
CA GLY A 800 14.39 25.28 -39.32
C GLY A 800 14.75 25.60 -40.78
N ASN A 801 14.43 24.69 -41.70
CA ASN A 801 14.61 24.92 -43.14
C ASN A 801 13.72 26.05 -43.68
N ARG A 802 12.45 26.13 -43.27
CA ARG A 802 11.57 27.25 -43.66
C ARG A 802 12.12 28.60 -43.21
N ILE A 803 12.57 28.69 -41.96
CA ILE A 803 13.19 29.89 -41.40
C ILE A 803 14.46 30.26 -42.17
N TYR A 804 15.30 29.27 -42.49
CA TYR A 804 16.50 29.50 -43.31
C TYR A 804 16.14 30.04 -44.70
N GLN A 805 15.16 29.46 -45.39
CA GLN A 805 14.75 29.93 -46.72
C GLN A 805 14.16 31.34 -46.66
N ALA A 806 13.33 31.63 -45.66
CA ALA A 806 12.79 32.96 -45.42
C ALA A 806 13.92 33.98 -45.20
N ALA A 807 14.92 33.63 -44.38
CA ALA A 807 16.08 34.47 -44.12
C ALA A 807 16.97 34.65 -45.38
N TYR A 808 17.19 33.58 -46.13
CA TYR A 808 17.97 33.59 -47.38
C TYR A 808 17.36 34.53 -48.42
N ASN A 809 16.04 34.52 -48.58
CA ASN A 809 15.33 35.40 -49.52
C ASN A 809 15.35 36.88 -49.12
N LEU A 810 15.57 37.18 -47.83
CA LEU A 810 15.71 38.56 -47.33
C LEU A 810 17.14 39.10 -47.47
N CYS A 811 18.13 38.24 -47.63
CA CYS A 811 19.52 38.64 -47.80
C CYS A 811 19.78 39.26 -49.18
N SER A 812 20.67 40.25 -49.23
CA SER A 812 21.13 40.79 -50.52
C SER A 812 21.97 39.76 -51.30
N PRO A 813 21.94 39.75 -52.65
CA PRO A 813 22.77 38.85 -53.45
C PRO A 813 24.26 38.94 -53.11
N GLY A 814 24.75 40.16 -52.85
CA GLY A 814 26.15 40.39 -52.47
C GLY A 814 26.51 39.76 -51.13
N PHE A 815 25.62 39.82 -50.14
CA PHE A 815 25.84 39.14 -48.85
C PHE A 815 25.84 37.62 -49.00
N ILE A 816 24.93 37.05 -49.81
CA ILE A 816 24.92 35.61 -50.08
C ILE A 816 26.24 35.17 -50.74
N GLU A 817 26.75 35.95 -51.68
CA GLU A 817 28.05 35.68 -52.31
C GLU A 817 29.20 35.77 -51.30
N GLU A 818 29.17 36.73 -50.38
CA GLU A 818 30.14 36.85 -49.28
C GLU A 818 30.15 35.59 -48.40
N VAL A 819 28.99 35.09 -47.98
CA VAL A 819 28.88 33.88 -47.15
C VAL A 819 29.40 32.64 -47.89
N LYS A 820 29.07 32.51 -49.18
CA LYS A 820 29.56 31.40 -50.02
C LYS A 820 31.08 31.45 -50.17
N LYS A 821 31.63 32.63 -50.49
CA LYS A 821 33.08 32.86 -50.54
C LYS A 821 33.75 32.57 -49.20
N ALA A 822 33.13 32.94 -48.08
CA ALA A 822 33.66 32.61 -46.77
C ALA A 822 33.77 31.10 -46.56
N LYS A 823 32.79 30.32 -47.02
CA LYS A 823 32.83 28.85 -46.95
C LYS A 823 33.80 28.22 -47.96
N GLU A 824 33.92 28.78 -49.16
CA GLU A 824 34.86 28.29 -50.19
C GLU A 824 36.32 28.58 -49.82
N ASN A 825 36.59 29.73 -49.22
CA ASN A 825 37.93 30.17 -48.83
C ASN A 825 38.44 29.51 -47.56
N ASN A 826 37.63 28.73 -46.85
CA ASN A 826 37.97 28.15 -45.56
C ASN A 826 37.46 26.71 -45.43
N ASN A 827 38.32 25.74 -45.10
CA ASN A 827 37.87 24.34 -44.92
C ASN A 827 37.06 24.17 -43.62
N LEU A 828 37.15 25.14 -42.70
CA LEU A 828 36.37 25.18 -41.46
C LEU A 828 35.99 26.61 -41.08
N LEU A 829 34.72 26.85 -40.79
CA LEU A 829 34.20 28.10 -40.23
C LEU A 829 33.78 27.92 -38.78
N LEU A 830 34.41 28.67 -37.88
CA LEU A 830 34.12 28.69 -36.45
C LEU A 830 33.36 29.97 -36.07
N TRP A 831 32.19 29.82 -35.48
CA TRP A 831 31.38 30.92 -34.99
C TRP A 831 31.74 31.27 -33.54
N ILE A 832 31.90 32.56 -33.23
CA ILE A 832 32.16 33.04 -31.87
C ILE A 832 31.16 34.14 -31.52
N ASN A 833 30.32 33.88 -30.51
CA ASN A 833 29.38 34.87 -29.99
C ASN A 833 30.05 35.78 -28.93
N ILE A 834 29.99 37.09 -29.14
CA ILE A 834 30.56 38.15 -28.29
C ILE A 834 29.42 38.90 -27.59
N ARG A 835 29.62 39.27 -26.31
CA ARG A 835 28.66 40.05 -25.52
C ARG A 835 29.37 41.06 -24.63
N THR A 836 28.79 42.26 -24.53
CA THR A 836 29.37 43.41 -23.81
C THR A 836 28.48 44.01 -22.72
N HIS A 837 27.20 43.61 -22.62
CA HIS A 837 26.26 44.15 -21.64
C HIS A 837 26.37 43.45 -20.27
N ASN A 838 26.57 44.24 -19.21
CA ASN A 838 27.07 43.82 -17.88
C ASN A 838 28.49 43.26 -17.99
N LYS A 839 29.35 43.44 -16.97
CA LYS A 839 30.82 43.18 -16.98
C LYS A 839 31.21 41.68 -17.12
N ILE A 840 30.64 41.04 -18.11
CA ILE A 840 30.80 39.68 -18.56
C ILE A 840 32.23 39.61 -19.14
N TRP A 841 33.14 39.15 -18.28
CA TRP A 841 34.50 38.63 -18.57
C TRP A 841 35.63 39.66 -18.54
N MET A 842 36.51 39.56 -17.54
CA MET A 842 37.83 40.20 -17.65
C MET A 842 38.59 39.53 -18.80
N ASP A 843 39.12 40.32 -19.73
CA ASP A 843 40.02 39.87 -20.81
C ASP A 843 39.40 38.89 -21.84
N GLN A 844 38.09 38.99 -22.13
CA GLN A 844 37.42 38.19 -23.18
C GLN A 844 38.17 38.25 -24.53
N ASP A 845 38.56 39.45 -24.91
CA ASP A 845 39.30 39.73 -26.12
C ASP A 845 40.64 38.98 -26.15
N LYS A 846 41.43 39.10 -25.09
CA LYS A 846 42.73 38.41 -24.97
C LYS A 846 42.58 36.90 -25.00
N ASN A 847 41.55 36.37 -24.33
CA ASN A 847 41.35 34.93 -24.22
C ASN A 847 40.83 34.32 -25.53
N TYR A 848 39.90 34.96 -26.24
CA TYR A 848 39.52 34.49 -27.57
C TYR A 848 40.67 34.61 -28.57
N ALA A 849 41.44 35.69 -28.56
CA ALA A 849 42.61 35.83 -29.43
C ALA A 849 43.63 34.69 -29.21
N LYS A 850 43.88 34.31 -27.94
CA LYS A 850 44.72 33.15 -27.60
C LYS A 850 44.13 31.84 -28.13
N ILE A 851 42.85 31.59 -27.91
CA ILE A 851 42.18 30.37 -28.38
C ILE A 851 42.23 30.28 -29.91
N ILE A 852 41.92 31.38 -30.61
CA ILE A 852 41.95 31.43 -32.07
C ILE A 852 43.38 31.16 -32.57
N THR A 853 44.38 31.85 -32.01
CA THR A 853 45.80 31.65 -32.38
C THR A 853 46.23 30.20 -32.19
N GLN A 854 45.85 29.59 -31.06
CA GLN A 854 46.21 28.22 -30.75
C GLN A 854 45.50 27.22 -31.68
N LEU A 855 44.18 27.38 -31.86
CA LEU A 855 43.41 26.55 -32.79
C LEU A 855 43.90 26.63 -34.22
N SER A 856 44.24 27.81 -34.72
CA SER A 856 44.75 27.98 -36.08
C SER A 856 46.13 27.33 -36.28
N ASN A 857 46.94 27.24 -35.21
CA ASN A 857 48.25 26.59 -35.29
C ASN A 857 48.10 25.06 -35.25
N ASP A 858 47.31 24.56 -34.30
CA ASP A 858 47.12 23.11 -34.08
C ASP A 858 46.32 22.45 -35.21
N PHE A 859 45.47 23.21 -35.90
CA PHE A 859 44.65 22.77 -37.03
C PHE A 859 44.95 23.58 -38.30
N SER A 860 46.23 23.89 -38.54
CA SER A 860 46.67 24.72 -39.67
C SER A 860 46.24 24.21 -41.05
N HIS A 861 46.09 22.90 -41.22
CA HIS A 861 45.58 22.27 -42.45
C HIS A 861 44.08 22.51 -42.71
N LEU A 862 43.31 22.91 -41.70
CA LEU A 862 41.87 23.18 -41.83
C LEU A 862 41.57 24.60 -42.36
N ASN A 863 42.58 25.45 -42.57
CA ASN A 863 42.41 26.82 -43.09
C ASN A 863 41.18 27.54 -42.47
N MET A 864 41.24 27.76 -41.16
CA MET A 864 40.09 28.18 -40.35
C MET A 864 39.68 29.62 -40.65
N GLY A 865 38.37 29.86 -40.76
CA GLY A 865 37.75 31.18 -40.76
C GLY A 865 36.95 31.42 -39.48
N ILE A 866 36.98 32.65 -38.95
CA ILE A 866 36.26 33.04 -37.74
C ILE A 866 35.10 33.97 -38.10
N VAL A 867 33.90 33.60 -37.68
CA VAL A 867 32.68 34.39 -37.85
C VAL A 867 32.27 34.92 -36.48
N PHE A 868 32.24 36.25 -36.34
CA PHE A 868 31.75 36.86 -35.10
C PHE A 868 30.24 37.07 -35.15
N ASP A 869 29.59 37.02 -33.99
CA ASP A 869 28.19 37.39 -33.80
C ASP A 869 28.02 38.07 -32.43
N GLY A 870 27.08 38.98 -32.30
CA GLY A 870 26.93 39.77 -31.09
C GLY A 870 26.18 41.07 -31.34
N THR A 871 26.10 41.90 -30.32
CA THR A 871 25.48 43.23 -30.43
C THR A 871 26.49 44.25 -30.97
N PRO A 872 26.04 45.31 -31.69
CA PRO A 872 26.96 46.28 -32.30
C PRO A 872 27.95 46.96 -31.35
N ASP A 873 27.59 47.09 -30.07
CA ASP A 873 28.44 47.63 -28.99
C ASP A 873 29.64 46.73 -28.66
N ALA A 874 29.68 45.50 -29.17
CA ALA A 874 30.81 44.58 -29.02
C ALA A 874 31.88 44.71 -30.11
N SER A 875 31.73 45.63 -31.08
CA SER A 875 32.67 45.77 -32.20
C SER A 875 34.11 46.08 -31.76
N ASP A 876 34.31 46.87 -30.70
CA ASP A 876 35.67 47.18 -30.22
C ASP A 876 36.35 45.98 -29.56
N CYS A 877 35.57 45.10 -28.91
CA CYS A 877 36.09 43.82 -28.42
C CYS A 877 36.55 42.94 -29.59
N VAL A 878 35.77 42.89 -30.69
CA VAL A 878 36.14 42.14 -31.90
C VAL A 878 37.42 42.69 -32.54
N LYS A 879 37.58 44.01 -32.66
CA LYS A 879 38.83 44.62 -33.15
C LYS A 879 40.03 44.22 -32.29
N SER A 880 39.88 44.29 -30.97
CA SER A 880 40.91 43.88 -30.02
C SER A 880 41.28 42.39 -30.17
N ILE A 881 40.30 41.51 -30.42
CA ILE A 881 40.57 40.08 -30.72
C ILE A 881 41.41 39.93 -31.98
N ILE A 882 41.05 40.64 -33.05
CA ILE A 882 41.73 40.56 -34.35
C ILE A 882 43.18 41.06 -34.23
N GLU A 883 43.40 42.22 -33.61
CA GLU A 883 44.74 42.80 -33.41
C GLU A 883 45.67 41.91 -32.58
N GLN A 884 45.12 41.19 -31.60
CA GLN A 884 45.88 40.31 -30.71
C GLN A 884 46.08 38.89 -31.26
N THR A 885 45.37 38.51 -32.33
CA THR A 885 45.48 37.17 -32.93
C THR A 885 46.77 37.10 -33.75
N LYS A 886 47.68 36.18 -33.37
CA LYS A 886 49.02 36.06 -33.99
C LYS A 886 49.08 34.95 -35.04
N SER A 887 48.05 34.85 -35.88
CA SER A 887 47.95 33.84 -36.92
C SER A 887 47.20 34.36 -38.14
N GLN A 888 47.49 33.77 -39.31
CA GLN A 888 46.82 34.13 -40.56
C GLN A 888 45.46 33.43 -40.62
N VAL A 889 44.42 34.17 -40.22
CA VAL A 889 43.04 33.69 -40.12
C VAL A 889 42.12 34.71 -40.79
N ASN A 890 41.13 34.22 -41.54
CA ASN A 890 40.12 35.08 -42.14
C ASN A 890 39.04 35.42 -41.11
N PHE A 891 38.71 36.70 -40.96
CA PHE A 891 37.68 37.18 -40.04
C PHE A 891 36.47 37.73 -40.80
N TYR A 892 35.28 37.32 -40.38
CA TYR A 892 34.01 37.72 -40.98
C TYR A 892 33.08 38.35 -39.94
N ASN A 893 32.19 39.24 -40.39
CA ASN A 893 31.26 40.01 -39.55
C ASN A 893 31.94 40.81 -38.41
N THR A 894 33.04 41.49 -38.71
CA THR A 894 33.87 42.19 -37.70
C THR A 894 33.22 43.45 -37.11
N THR A 895 32.22 44.02 -37.80
CA THR A 895 31.50 45.22 -37.35
C THR A 895 30.30 44.90 -36.45
N LEU A 896 29.86 43.63 -36.41
CA LEU A 896 28.66 43.18 -35.70
C LEU A 896 27.38 43.96 -36.04
N LYS A 897 27.32 44.56 -37.24
CA LYS A 897 26.15 45.27 -37.77
C LYS A 897 25.23 44.37 -38.62
N ILE A 898 25.42 43.06 -38.53
CA ILE A 898 24.66 42.05 -39.26
C ILE A 898 23.19 42.06 -38.82
N LYS A 899 22.27 41.89 -39.78
CA LYS A 899 20.85 41.71 -39.50
C LYS A 899 20.58 40.26 -39.08
N LEU A 900 19.46 40.01 -38.39
CA LEU A 900 19.14 38.65 -37.93
C LEU A 900 19.05 37.62 -39.07
N HIS A 901 18.39 37.96 -40.18
CA HIS A 901 18.28 37.05 -41.33
C HIS A 901 19.65 36.70 -41.92
N GLU A 902 20.56 37.68 -41.97
CA GLU A 902 21.96 37.49 -42.37
C GLU A 902 22.68 36.55 -41.39
N SER A 903 22.52 36.73 -40.07
CA SER A 903 23.07 35.80 -39.06
C SER A 903 22.53 34.38 -39.20
N ILE A 904 21.23 34.20 -39.46
CA ILE A 904 20.61 32.88 -39.66
C ILE A 904 21.20 32.19 -40.89
N VAL A 905 21.35 32.92 -41.99
CA VAL A 905 21.95 32.39 -43.23
C VAL A 905 23.40 32.00 -42.98
N PHE A 906 24.21 32.86 -42.37
CA PHE A 906 25.61 32.58 -42.09
C PHE A 906 25.76 31.37 -41.15
N ALA A 907 24.92 31.28 -40.12
CA ALA A 907 24.92 30.14 -39.19
C ALA A 907 24.68 28.79 -39.88
N HIS A 908 24.03 28.75 -41.05
CA HIS A 908 23.87 27.52 -41.83
C HIS A 908 25.22 26.99 -42.37
N TYR A 909 26.15 27.88 -42.70
CA TYR A 909 27.43 27.56 -43.35
C TYR A 909 28.58 27.23 -42.37
N ILE A 910 28.44 27.57 -41.09
CA ILE A 910 29.47 27.27 -40.08
C ILE A 910 29.59 25.76 -39.84
N ASP A 911 30.73 25.35 -39.27
CA ASP A 911 31.00 23.95 -38.92
C ASP A 911 30.90 23.72 -37.41
N ALA A 912 31.34 24.70 -36.60
CA ALA A 912 31.26 24.63 -35.15
C ALA A 912 31.07 26.03 -34.54
N TYR A 913 30.77 26.11 -33.24
CA TYR A 913 30.65 27.38 -32.53
C TYR A 913 31.21 27.37 -31.10
N ILE A 914 31.55 28.55 -30.60
CA ILE A 914 31.72 28.86 -29.19
C ILE A 914 30.71 29.97 -28.86
N ALA A 915 29.80 29.70 -27.94
CA ALA A 915 28.71 30.64 -27.64
C ALA A 915 28.39 30.75 -26.15
N VAL A 916 27.89 31.93 -25.78
CA VAL A 916 27.40 32.21 -24.44
C VAL A 916 26.00 31.65 -24.28
N VAL A 917 25.72 30.96 -23.17
CA VAL A 917 24.36 30.50 -22.84
C VAL A 917 23.44 31.72 -22.71
N GLY A 918 22.40 31.77 -23.55
CA GLY A 918 21.50 32.92 -23.69
C GLY A 918 20.97 33.05 -25.12
N SER A 919 20.51 34.24 -25.52
CA SER A 919 19.92 34.42 -26.86
C SER A 919 20.89 34.18 -28.03
N GLY A 920 22.21 34.29 -27.82
CA GLY A 920 23.23 34.08 -28.86
C GLY A 920 23.48 32.60 -29.17
N LEU A 921 23.25 31.71 -28.19
CA LEU A 921 23.31 30.27 -28.39
C LEU A 921 22.14 29.76 -29.23
N VAL A 922 21.03 30.51 -29.30
CA VAL A 922 19.78 30.06 -29.92
C VAL A 922 19.97 29.81 -31.41
N ILE A 923 20.56 30.76 -32.14
CA ILE A 923 20.71 30.63 -33.60
C ILE A 923 21.51 29.37 -33.94
N THR A 924 22.63 29.14 -33.26
CA THR A 924 23.54 28.03 -33.58
C THR A 924 23.07 26.68 -33.03
N SER A 925 22.48 26.67 -31.83
CA SER A 925 22.01 25.42 -31.21
C SER A 925 20.65 25.00 -31.72
N TRP A 926 19.73 25.93 -32.03
CA TRP A 926 18.36 25.59 -32.41
C TRP A 926 18.16 25.47 -33.91
N LEU A 927 18.73 26.37 -34.72
CA LEU A 927 18.45 26.44 -36.16
C LEU A 927 19.49 25.74 -37.03
N SER A 928 20.79 25.85 -36.70
CA SER A 928 21.84 25.44 -37.65
C SER A 928 22.38 24.02 -37.49
N ASP A 929 21.98 23.29 -36.46
CA ASP A 929 22.37 21.87 -36.26
C ASP A 929 23.87 21.65 -36.16
N LYS A 930 24.62 22.63 -35.62
CA LYS A 930 26.08 22.53 -35.51
C LYS A 930 26.51 22.12 -34.10
N PRO A 931 27.60 21.34 -33.95
CA PRO A 931 28.21 21.10 -32.65
C PRO A 931 28.93 22.37 -32.16
N GLY A 932 28.98 22.57 -30.84
CA GLY A 932 29.71 23.72 -30.29
C GLY A 932 29.94 23.63 -28.79
N VAL A 933 30.66 24.62 -28.25
CA VAL A 933 30.92 24.77 -26.82
C VAL A 933 30.07 25.90 -26.28
N ALA A 934 29.35 25.63 -25.20
CA ALA A 934 28.52 26.62 -24.51
C ALA A 934 29.09 26.95 -23.13
N HIS A 935 29.25 28.23 -22.83
CA HIS A 935 29.75 28.72 -21.54
C HIS A 935 28.87 29.82 -20.95
N GLY A 936 28.85 29.95 -19.63
CA GLY A 936 27.95 30.84 -18.91
C GLY A 936 28.20 30.81 -17.40
N ASP A 937 27.52 31.67 -16.65
CA ASP A 937 27.53 31.64 -15.18
C ASP A 937 26.85 30.36 -14.63
N LEU A 938 26.95 30.13 -13.31
CA LEU A 938 26.35 28.96 -12.67
C LEU A 938 24.82 28.89 -12.80
N ALA A 939 24.13 30.03 -12.89
CA ALA A 939 22.68 30.07 -13.05
C ALA A 939 22.27 29.66 -14.48
N HIS A 940 23.04 30.07 -15.49
CA HIS A 940 22.83 29.72 -16.88
C HIS A 940 23.20 28.27 -17.20
N LEU A 941 24.31 27.76 -16.63
CA LEU A 941 24.65 26.33 -16.77
C LEU A 941 23.71 25.42 -15.99
N GLY A 942 22.90 25.95 -15.07
CA GLY A 942 21.76 25.22 -14.50
C GLY A 942 20.64 24.96 -15.51
N GLN A 943 20.61 25.69 -16.63
CA GLN A 943 19.60 25.60 -17.69
C GLN A 943 20.01 24.64 -18.83
N LYS A 944 21.06 23.82 -18.66
CA LYS A 944 21.59 22.89 -19.68
C LYS A 944 20.53 22.06 -20.39
N CYS A 945 19.57 21.53 -19.64
CA CYS A 945 18.49 20.70 -20.19
C CYS A 945 17.56 21.45 -21.16
N PHE A 946 17.71 22.76 -21.31
CA PHE A 946 16.86 23.56 -22.18
C PHE A 946 17.16 23.41 -23.67
N TRP A 947 18.40 23.13 -24.07
CA TRP A 947 18.85 23.38 -25.45
C TRP A 947 18.82 22.14 -26.36
N SER A 948 19.10 20.94 -25.85
CA SER A 948 19.05 19.69 -26.65
C SER A 948 17.65 19.07 -26.71
N GLN A 949 16.81 19.31 -25.70
CA GLN A 949 15.47 18.69 -25.58
C GLN A 949 14.41 19.32 -26.48
N VAL A 950 14.70 20.49 -27.04
CA VAL A 950 13.78 21.32 -27.83
C VAL A 950 13.95 21.14 -29.33
N LYS A 951 14.72 20.14 -29.78
CA LYS A 951 15.14 20.04 -31.17
C LYS A 951 15.18 18.61 -31.69
N GLU A 952 14.82 18.44 -32.96
CA GLU A 952 14.77 17.13 -33.63
C GLU A 952 16.15 16.47 -33.83
N SER A 953 17.20 17.23 -34.13
CA SER A 953 18.52 16.65 -34.43
C SER A 953 19.26 16.11 -33.21
N GLY A 954 18.90 16.54 -32.00
CA GLY A 954 19.50 16.08 -30.73
C GLY A 954 20.98 16.46 -30.52
N ILE A 955 21.56 17.30 -31.39
CA ILE A 955 22.96 17.73 -31.27
C ILE A 955 23.09 18.70 -30.08
N GLU A 956 23.73 18.23 -29.00
CA GLU A 956 23.91 19.02 -27.77
C GLU A 956 25.25 19.76 -27.76
N PRO A 957 25.28 21.08 -27.44
CA PRO A 957 26.53 21.75 -27.18
C PRO A 957 27.25 21.16 -25.96
N ILE A 958 28.58 21.10 -26.01
CA ILE A 958 29.38 20.75 -24.85
C ILE A 958 29.34 21.93 -23.87
N PHE A 959 28.59 21.76 -22.78
CA PHE A 959 28.54 22.76 -21.72
C PHE A 959 29.75 22.68 -20.78
N LEU A 960 30.16 23.83 -20.23
CA LEU A 960 31.09 23.84 -19.10
C LEU A 960 30.47 23.23 -17.84
N ASN A 961 31.28 22.57 -17.02
CA ASN A 961 30.87 22.00 -15.73
C ASN A 961 30.98 23.04 -14.62
N ARG A 962 30.27 22.82 -13.51
CA ARG A 962 30.33 23.71 -12.33
C ARG A 962 31.76 23.89 -11.81
N GLN A 963 32.57 22.83 -11.86
CA GLN A 963 33.98 22.85 -11.45
C GLN A 963 34.88 23.67 -12.39
N ASP A 964 34.43 23.92 -13.63
CA ASP A 964 35.19 24.67 -14.64
C ASP A 964 35.06 26.20 -14.41
N ILE A 965 34.21 26.64 -13.47
CA ILE A 965 33.97 28.05 -13.12
C ILE A 965 34.73 28.41 -11.84
N LYS A 966 35.68 29.33 -11.96
CA LYS A 966 36.53 29.82 -10.86
C LYS A 966 35.80 30.82 -9.95
N GLN A 967 34.94 31.67 -10.52
CA GLN A 967 34.15 32.65 -9.76
C GLN A 967 32.80 32.90 -10.45
N SER A 968 31.70 33.00 -9.71
CA SER A 968 30.37 33.35 -10.24
C SER A 968 29.59 34.14 -9.19
N GLN A 969 29.04 35.28 -9.59
CA GLN A 969 28.06 36.00 -8.77
C GLN A 969 26.68 35.30 -8.83
N LYS A 970 25.84 35.53 -7.82
CA LYS A 970 24.50 34.93 -7.73
C LYS A 970 23.52 35.69 -8.63
N GLY A 971 22.90 34.98 -9.57
CA GLY A 971 21.90 35.50 -10.51
C GLY A 971 22.33 35.34 -11.96
N ALA A 972 21.35 35.24 -12.87
CA ALA A 972 21.61 35.20 -14.30
C ALA A 972 22.17 36.55 -14.79
N TYR A 973 23.08 36.50 -15.77
CA TYR A 973 23.67 37.67 -16.46
C TYR A 973 24.64 38.45 -15.57
N LYS A 974 25.28 37.77 -14.63
CA LYS A 974 26.32 38.32 -13.76
C LYS A 974 27.70 37.87 -14.20
N ASN A 975 28.72 38.59 -13.74
CA ASN A 975 30.11 38.30 -14.09
C ASN A 975 30.53 36.93 -13.55
N TYR A 976 31.30 36.20 -14.37
CA TYR A 976 31.90 34.92 -14.00
C TYR A 976 33.31 34.79 -14.60
N GLN A 977 34.15 33.96 -13.99
CA GLN A 977 35.48 33.60 -14.47
C GLN A 977 35.57 32.10 -14.71
N ILE A 978 36.19 31.71 -15.82
CA ILE A 978 36.39 30.33 -16.24
C ILE A 978 37.86 30.09 -16.57
N ASP A 979 38.24 28.82 -16.55
CA ASP A 979 39.48 28.42 -17.21
C ASP A 979 39.27 28.34 -18.73
N TRP A 980 39.81 29.32 -19.46
CA TRP A 980 39.67 29.41 -20.92
C TRP A 980 40.37 28.25 -21.65
N GLN A 981 41.34 27.59 -21.00
CA GLN A 981 41.98 26.39 -21.54
C GLN A 981 40.97 25.26 -21.77
N ILE A 982 39.96 25.15 -20.90
CA ILE A 982 38.91 24.13 -21.00
C ILE A 982 38.03 24.37 -22.24
N ILE A 983 37.77 25.63 -22.60
CA ILE A 983 37.04 25.94 -23.84
C ILE A 983 37.84 25.47 -25.04
N TYR A 984 39.14 25.78 -25.09
CA TYR A 984 40.04 25.31 -26.14
C TYR A 984 40.05 23.77 -26.25
N GLU A 985 40.17 23.05 -25.12
CA GLU A 985 40.19 21.58 -25.14
C GLU A 985 38.89 21.00 -25.69
N LYS A 986 37.74 21.54 -25.25
CA LYS A 986 36.41 21.06 -25.67
C LYS A 986 36.13 21.36 -27.14
N ILE A 987 36.48 22.56 -27.63
CA ILE A 987 36.27 22.89 -29.04
C ILE A 987 37.24 22.08 -29.92
N SER A 988 38.50 21.88 -29.50
CA SER A 988 39.46 21.02 -30.21
C SER A 988 38.95 19.58 -30.36
N GLN A 989 38.26 19.02 -29.36
CA GLN A 989 37.62 17.71 -29.48
C GLN A 989 36.51 17.68 -30.54
N ILE A 990 35.73 18.75 -30.67
CA ILE A 990 34.69 18.88 -31.70
C ILE A 990 35.34 18.95 -33.08
N LEU A 991 36.37 19.79 -33.25
CA LEU A 991 37.05 19.95 -34.55
C LEU A 991 37.68 18.64 -35.03
N LYS A 992 38.33 17.87 -34.13
CA LYS A 992 38.87 16.54 -34.46
C LYS A 992 37.80 15.57 -34.95
N LYS A 993 36.60 15.60 -34.36
CA LYS A 993 35.48 14.74 -34.81
C LYS A 993 34.95 15.17 -36.18
N ILE A 994 34.84 16.48 -36.42
CA ILE A 994 34.42 17.02 -37.73
C ILE A 994 35.43 16.59 -38.80
N GLU A 995 36.72 16.68 -38.52
CA GLU A 995 37.79 16.25 -39.41
C GLU A 995 37.70 14.75 -39.74
N GLN A 996 37.56 13.89 -38.72
CA GLN A 996 37.36 12.45 -38.91
C GLN A 996 36.13 12.14 -39.76
N GLN A 997 35.03 12.88 -39.56
CA GLN A 997 33.81 12.73 -40.36
C GLN A 997 34.05 13.11 -41.82
N LYS A 998 34.70 14.25 -42.09
CA LYS A 998 35.02 14.69 -43.46
C LYS A 998 35.87 13.64 -44.19
N GLN A 999 36.91 13.12 -43.54
CA GLN A 999 37.77 12.06 -44.08
C GLN A 999 37.03 10.74 -44.36
N MET A 1000 35.96 10.42 -43.61
CA MET A 1000 35.13 9.23 -43.86
C MET A 1000 34.12 9.41 -44.99
N THR A 1001 33.72 10.65 -45.32
CA THR A 1001 32.83 10.94 -46.47
C THR A 1001 33.59 11.14 -47.79
N GLU A 1002 34.88 11.45 -47.72
CA GLU A 1002 35.76 11.61 -48.90
C GLU A 1002 36.37 10.28 -49.37
N ASN A 1003 36.40 9.26 -48.48
CA ASN A 1003 36.69 7.86 -48.81
C ASN A 1003 35.40 7.10 -49.14
#